data_AF-A0A3D8IAI6-F1
#
_entry.id   AF-A0A3D8IAI6-F1
#
_cell.length_a   1.000
_cell.length_b   1.000
_cell.length_c   1.000
_cell.angle_alpha   90.00
_cell.angle_beta   90.00
_cell.angle_gamma   90.00
#
_symmetry.space_group_name_H-M   'P 1'
#
loop_
_entity.id
_entity.type
_entity.pdbx_description
1 polymer ?
#
loop_
_entity_poly.entity_id
_entity_poly.type
_entity_poly.pdbx_seq_one_letter_code
_entity_poly.pdbx_strand_id
1 'polypeptide(L)'
;MIPNNHANIKTSGKNNVIEFCDNFRFFDKINCSISGENNTIQVGNVNINQRGNLKIHINGNNNIVKIDDGVIINHNLSLSFFAGGLGAIANDCSIKIASNTFFNGSTSLICGEKNTNILIGADCLFANNIRLITTDNHSIYDISTLKRVNQAGDVKLGNHIWVCEDVTCLNNSSVADNCVIATKSLVTKHLTDENCVYGGIPAKKIKSNINWDTQIKDKFMGGGHKPPNTIMKNATFVDSNIANNRVGIIIPIYNAEKYLEKCLDSVVNQTHTNLEILLIDDGSTDNSCQIAKEYAANDERITLILKDNAGQSSARNIGIDYFNQEYQFIPTNKEIEKLHLFKIKNLNNTKILTTKKLLAIPKIDYLIFLDSDDSWDLDCLKKCVTAMNNKNIDIVWFHLSFIYKLNYKSHWVITPKQLLQDMINNQIDYFFFVWGGMIRFDFLKKIKLKFLEGVMHEDHFFGICLFLQARNIYILKDNLYKYFTSINSVTRGKNLSLGTLQSFYNYANDAIDYVFFDILKKTRSKQIYKEISRLIINEHIYYYILTLKDDELKELAKKVFFGKHYFQTFLPAFSFIRRCSYSSAKMRISNHLAYKLGSAMISNSKSLSGYIQMPFIILYIYYKHQKEQKEYQAKIAKNPALKLPPLESCADYQESLKYKEHLSFKLGLALIESQKMGGGA
;
A
#
# COMPACT_ATOMS: atom_id res chain seq x y z
N MET A 1 33.62 -23.87 -3.15
CA MET A 1 35.09 -23.76 -3.11
C MET A 1 35.42 -22.51 -2.33
N ILE A 2 36.13 -22.62 -1.21
CA ILE A 2 36.49 -21.46 -0.37
C ILE A 2 37.74 -20.82 -0.99
N PRO A 3 37.74 -19.52 -1.35
CA PRO A 3 38.98 -18.83 -1.67
C PRO A 3 39.81 -18.73 -0.37
N ASN A 4 40.79 -19.63 -0.23
CA ASN A 4 41.88 -19.45 0.70
C ASN A 4 42.56 -18.12 0.37
N ASN A 5 42.51 -17.13 1.27
CA ASN A 5 43.74 -16.44 1.69
C ASN A 5 43.61 -15.32 2.74
N HIS A 6 42.45 -15.01 3.34
CA HIS A 6 42.45 -13.89 4.29
C HIS A 6 41.67 -14.04 5.61
N ALA A 7 40.83 -15.05 5.85
CA ALA A 7 40.15 -15.24 7.14
C ALA A 7 40.74 -16.42 7.93
N ASN A 8 40.91 -16.27 9.25
CA ASN A 8 41.37 -17.33 10.14
C ASN A 8 40.21 -18.29 10.46
N ILE A 9 39.93 -19.20 9.53
CA ILE A 9 38.82 -20.15 9.63
C ILE A 9 39.36 -21.54 10.00
N LYS A 10 38.93 -22.07 11.14
CA LYS A 10 39.17 -23.45 11.58
C LYS A 10 37.83 -24.17 11.64
N THR A 11 37.66 -25.26 10.90
CA THR A 11 36.43 -26.06 10.93
C THR A 11 36.73 -27.53 11.20
N SER A 12 35.85 -28.18 11.97
CA SER A 12 35.82 -29.62 12.19
C SER A 12 34.36 -30.08 12.17
N GLY A 13 34.08 -31.22 11.55
CA GLY A 13 32.72 -31.72 11.27
C GLY A 13 32.25 -31.44 9.84
N LYS A 14 31.20 -32.14 9.39
CA LYS A 14 30.72 -32.14 8.00
C LYS A 14 29.67 -31.05 7.73
N ASN A 15 29.51 -30.69 6.44
CA ASN A 15 28.43 -29.83 5.92
C ASN A 15 28.32 -28.44 6.56
N ASN A 16 29.41 -27.89 7.08
CA ASN A 16 29.43 -26.50 7.54
C ASN A 16 29.48 -25.56 6.32
N VAL A 17 28.57 -24.59 6.27
CA VAL A 17 28.47 -23.59 5.21
C VAL A 17 28.94 -22.25 5.75
N ILE A 18 29.88 -21.61 5.05
CA ILE A 18 30.41 -20.30 5.41
C ILE A 18 30.39 -19.42 4.17
N GLU A 19 29.60 -18.36 4.21
CA GLU A 19 29.38 -17.41 3.13
C GLU A 19 29.69 -15.99 3.63
N PHE A 20 30.68 -15.36 2.99
CA PHE A 20 31.04 -13.96 3.19
C PHE A 20 30.76 -13.19 1.89
N CYS A 21 30.26 -11.96 1.98
CA CYS A 21 30.13 -11.07 0.82
C CYS A 21 31.50 -10.80 0.15
N ASP A 22 31.58 -10.76 -1.17
CA ASP A 22 32.86 -10.67 -1.92
C ASP A 22 33.67 -9.37 -1.68
N ASN A 23 33.09 -8.34 -1.04
CA ASN A 23 33.65 -6.99 -0.93
C ASN A 23 34.35 -6.66 0.41
N PHE A 24 34.73 -7.65 1.23
CA PHE A 24 35.42 -7.40 2.50
C PHE A 24 36.81 -6.79 2.31
N ARG A 25 37.05 -5.63 2.93
CA ARG A 25 38.38 -4.98 2.94
C ARG A 25 39.29 -5.39 4.11
N PHE A 26 38.87 -6.28 5.01
CA PHE A 26 39.62 -6.66 6.22
C PHE A 26 39.31 -8.09 6.71
N PHE A 27 39.45 -9.07 5.83
CA PHE A 27 39.17 -10.49 6.14
C PHE A 27 40.03 -11.05 7.30
N ASP A 28 41.23 -10.51 7.51
CA ASP A 28 42.18 -10.88 8.57
C ASP A 28 41.62 -10.66 9.99
N LYS A 29 40.59 -9.83 10.11
CA LYS A 29 39.90 -9.50 11.37
C LYS A 29 38.76 -10.44 11.71
N ILE A 30 38.47 -11.41 10.84
CA ILE A 30 37.45 -12.42 11.05
C ILE A 30 38.13 -13.71 11.50
N ASN A 31 37.86 -14.11 12.74
CA ASN A 31 38.33 -15.36 13.32
C ASN A 31 37.14 -16.28 13.54
N CYS A 32 37.13 -17.41 12.83
CA CYS A 32 36.03 -18.37 12.88
C CYS A 32 36.56 -19.74 13.33
N SER A 33 35.94 -20.32 14.34
CA SER A 33 36.23 -21.68 14.81
C SER A 33 34.94 -22.45 14.95
N ILE A 34 34.81 -23.55 14.21
CA ILE A 34 33.62 -24.42 14.20
C ILE A 34 34.04 -25.83 14.60
N SER A 35 33.34 -26.38 15.59
CA SER A 35 33.36 -27.80 15.96
C SER A 35 31.93 -28.34 15.98
N GLY A 36 31.61 -29.18 15.01
CA GLY A 36 30.27 -29.75 14.82
C GLY A 36 29.81 -29.72 13.36
N GLU A 37 28.59 -30.14 13.10
CA GLU A 37 28.08 -30.39 11.75
C GLU A 37 26.88 -29.50 11.38
N ASN A 38 26.70 -29.30 10.07
CA ASN A 38 25.57 -28.57 9.47
C ASN A 38 25.40 -27.12 9.99
N ASN A 39 26.48 -26.47 10.43
CA ASN A 39 26.40 -25.08 10.86
C ASN A 39 26.44 -24.14 9.65
N THR A 40 25.68 -23.04 9.72
CA THR A 40 25.62 -22.03 8.65
C THR A 40 26.07 -20.68 9.18
N ILE A 41 27.05 -20.08 8.52
CA ILE A 41 27.52 -18.72 8.78
C ILE A 41 27.31 -17.90 7.51
N GLN A 42 26.50 -16.85 7.62
CA GLN A 42 26.28 -15.87 6.56
C GLN A 42 26.60 -14.48 7.09
N VAL A 43 27.56 -13.81 6.45
CA VAL A 43 27.94 -12.44 6.81
C VAL A 43 27.90 -11.57 5.55
N GLY A 44 27.00 -10.58 5.58
CA GLY A 44 26.86 -9.57 4.55
C GLY A 44 28.03 -8.59 4.49
N ASN A 45 27.84 -7.47 3.82
CA ASN A 45 28.84 -6.40 3.70
C ASN A 45 28.98 -5.62 5.03
N VAL A 46 29.84 -6.10 5.92
CA VAL A 46 30.10 -5.45 7.22
C VAL A 46 31.39 -4.65 7.21
N ASN A 47 31.41 -3.53 7.94
CA ASN A 47 32.57 -2.66 8.05
C ASN A 47 33.29 -2.90 9.39
N ILE A 48 34.52 -3.43 9.34
CA ILE A 48 35.35 -3.69 10.51
C ILE A 48 36.50 -2.67 10.55
N ASN A 49 36.44 -1.74 11.51
CA ASN A 49 37.44 -0.70 11.68
C ASN A 49 38.80 -1.26 12.15
N GLN A 50 39.85 -0.44 12.17
CA GLN A 50 41.22 -0.87 12.51
C GLN A 50 41.36 -1.59 13.86
N ARG A 51 40.55 -1.22 14.86
CA ARG A 51 40.54 -1.83 16.19
C ARG A 51 39.50 -2.95 16.35
N GLY A 52 38.71 -3.20 15.31
CA GLY A 52 37.59 -4.13 15.33
C GLY A 52 38.02 -5.56 15.05
N ASN A 53 37.32 -6.53 15.64
CA ASN A 53 37.49 -7.94 15.29
C ASN A 53 36.14 -8.65 15.40
N LEU A 54 35.86 -9.54 14.45
CA LEU A 54 34.72 -10.45 14.52
C LEU A 54 35.23 -11.84 14.91
N LYS A 55 34.77 -12.35 16.05
CA LYS A 55 35.11 -13.69 16.53
C LYS A 55 33.86 -14.55 16.53
N ILE A 56 33.89 -15.66 15.81
CA ILE A 56 32.80 -16.63 15.75
C ILE A 56 33.32 -17.96 16.27
N HIS A 57 32.75 -18.45 17.35
CA HIS A 57 33.08 -19.75 17.92
C HIS A 57 31.81 -20.59 18.01
N ILE A 58 31.79 -21.72 17.32
CA ILE A 58 30.67 -22.65 17.32
C ILE A 58 31.14 -24.00 17.85
N ASN A 59 30.50 -24.48 18.93
CA ASN A 59 30.64 -25.84 19.44
C ASN A 59 29.25 -26.51 19.49
N GLY A 60 28.93 -27.27 18.45
CA GLY A 60 27.68 -28.02 18.27
C GLY A 60 27.15 -27.98 16.84
N ASN A 61 25.92 -28.43 16.65
CA ASN A 61 25.35 -28.76 15.36
C ASN A 61 24.15 -27.89 14.97
N ASN A 62 23.91 -27.76 13.66
CA ASN A 62 22.75 -27.06 13.10
C ASN A 62 22.62 -25.59 13.55
N ASN A 63 23.72 -24.94 13.92
CA ASN A 63 23.68 -23.56 14.39
C ASN A 63 23.72 -22.57 13.24
N ILE A 64 23.11 -21.40 13.45
CA ILE A 64 23.01 -20.35 12.43
C ILE A 64 23.60 -19.04 12.97
N VAL A 65 24.62 -18.53 12.27
CA VAL A 65 25.07 -17.14 12.39
C VAL A 65 24.62 -16.39 11.16
N LYS A 66 23.88 -15.29 11.37
CA LYS A 66 23.52 -14.36 10.28
C LYS A 66 23.82 -12.92 10.68
N ILE A 67 24.66 -12.24 9.91
CA ILE A 67 24.94 -10.82 10.07
C ILE A 67 24.59 -10.13 8.75
N ASP A 68 23.59 -9.26 8.76
CA ASP A 68 23.13 -8.54 7.57
C ASP A 68 24.11 -7.41 7.17
N ASP A 69 23.88 -6.79 6.00
CA ASP A 69 24.73 -5.73 5.44
C ASP A 69 24.83 -4.48 6.34
N GLY A 70 25.83 -3.64 6.17
CA GLY A 70 25.91 -2.33 6.83
C GLY A 70 26.15 -2.38 8.35
N VAL A 71 26.35 -3.56 8.95
CA VAL A 71 26.82 -3.67 10.35
C VAL A 71 28.24 -3.10 10.47
N ILE A 72 28.46 -2.29 11.51
CA ILE A 72 29.76 -1.66 11.78
C ILE A 72 30.33 -2.20 13.09
N ILE A 73 31.57 -2.68 13.03
CA ILE A 73 32.29 -3.27 14.16
C ILE A 73 33.53 -2.44 14.45
N ASN A 74 33.50 -1.65 15.52
CA ASN A 74 34.62 -0.81 15.92
C ASN A 74 35.61 -1.53 16.83
N HIS A 75 35.13 -2.47 17.66
CA HIS A 75 35.91 -3.23 18.64
C HIS A 75 35.60 -4.75 18.52
N ASN A 76 35.72 -5.52 19.60
CA ASN A 76 35.51 -6.96 19.55
C ASN A 76 34.01 -7.31 19.57
N LEU A 77 33.53 -7.94 18.51
CA LEU A 77 32.24 -8.63 18.50
C LEU A 77 32.48 -10.14 18.57
N SER A 78 32.08 -10.76 19.69
CA SER A 78 32.23 -12.20 19.92
C SER A 78 30.88 -12.88 19.85
N LEU A 79 30.77 -13.87 18.96
CA LEU A 79 29.61 -14.75 18.80
C LEU A 79 30.04 -16.14 19.25
N SER A 80 29.40 -16.67 20.29
CA SER A 80 29.81 -17.93 20.89
C SER A 80 28.61 -18.85 21.06
N PHE A 81 28.73 -20.08 20.53
CA PHE A 81 27.78 -21.16 20.71
C PHE A 81 28.43 -22.24 21.57
N PHE A 82 28.00 -22.34 22.82
CA PHE A 82 28.48 -23.38 23.74
C PHE A 82 27.42 -23.65 24.80
N ALA A 83 27.48 -24.82 25.42
CA ALA A 83 26.69 -25.15 26.61
C ALA A 83 27.64 -25.40 27.79
N GLY A 84 27.21 -25.12 29.02
CA GLY A 84 28.03 -25.39 30.20
C GLY A 84 28.10 -26.88 30.54
N GLY A 85 29.28 -27.33 30.98
CA GLY A 85 29.57 -28.73 31.32
C GLY A 85 30.58 -29.38 30.38
N LEU A 86 31.27 -30.43 30.86
CA LEU A 86 32.26 -31.16 30.05
C LEU A 86 31.56 -31.87 28.89
N GLY A 87 31.89 -31.51 27.64
CA GLY A 87 31.30 -32.12 26.44
C GLY A 87 29.91 -31.59 26.04
N ALA A 88 29.41 -30.53 26.69
CA ALA A 88 28.13 -29.93 26.34
C ALA A 88 28.26 -29.10 25.05
N ILE A 89 27.31 -29.30 24.13
CA ILE A 89 27.27 -28.65 22.81
C ILE A 89 25.97 -27.84 22.66
N ALA A 90 26.05 -26.75 21.91
CA ALA A 90 24.88 -25.93 21.56
C ALA A 90 24.33 -26.39 20.22
N ASN A 91 23.08 -26.85 20.19
CA ASN A 91 22.46 -27.39 18.97
C ASN A 91 21.21 -26.60 18.59
N ASP A 92 20.98 -26.47 17.29
CA ASP A 92 19.77 -25.82 16.73
C ASP A 92 19.61 -24.36 17.21
N CYS A 93 20.71 -23.69 17.54
CA CYS A 93 20.72 -22.32 18.06
C CYS A 93 20.99 -21.30 16.96
N SER A 94 20.61 -20.04 17.19
CA SER A 94 20.97 -18.97 16.27
C SER A 94 21.43 -17.68 16.95
N ILE A 95 22.38 -17.00 16.33
CA ILE A 95 22.71 -15.62 16.62
C ILE A 95 22.52 -14.84 15.33
N LYS A 96 21.64 -13.86 15.38
CA LYS A 96 21.32 -13.08 14.21
C LYS A 96 21.32 -11.57 14.49
N ILE A 97 22.06 -10.82 13.68
CA ILE A 97 22.28 -9.37 13.78
C ILE A 97 21.82 -8.66 12.51
N ALA A 98 20.85 -7.76 12.63
CA ALA A 98 20.28 -7.05 11.50
C ALA A 98 21.13 -5.83 11.06
N SER A 99 20.89 -5.39 9.81
CA SER A 99 21.65 -4.32 9.16
C SER A 99 21.67 -2.98 9.88
N ASN A 100 22.69 -2.20 9.56
CA ASN A 100 22.94 -0.87 10.13
C ASN A 100 23.07 -0.88 11.66
N THR A 101 23.48 -2.00 12.26
CA THR A 101 23.78 -2.07 13.70
C THR A 101 25.23 -1.69 13.95
N PHE A 102 25.47 -0.84 14.94
CA PHE A 102 26.77 -0.28 15.29
C PHE A 102 27.27 -0.87 16.61
N PHE A 103 28.34 -1.66 16.56
CA PHE A 103 29.05 -2.13 17.75
C PHE A 103 30.25 -1.22 18.01
N ASN A 104 30.04 -0.20 18.84
CA ASN A 104 31.07 0.78 19.15
C ASN A 104 32.11 0.25 20.16
N GLY A 105 31.69 -0.62 21.07
CA GLY A 105 32.57 -1.26 22.06
C GLY A 105 32.47 -2.78 22.06
N SER A 106 33.15 -3.43 23.01
CA SER A 106 33.22 -4.89 23.07
C SER A 106 31.86 -5.49 23.41
N THR A 107 31.39 -6.44 22.60
CA THR A 107 30.09 -7.10 22.76
C THR A 107 30.24 -8.61 22.66
N SER A 108 29.64 -9.33 23.60
CA SER A 108 29.64 -10.80 23.65
C SER A 108 28.22 -11.34 23.56
N LEU A 109 27.95 -12.13 22.51
CA LEU A 109 26.70 -12.82 22.27
C LEU A 109 26.91 -14.31 22.54
N ILE A 110 26.28 -14.81 23.60
CA ILE A 110 26.49 -16.16 24.13
C ILE A 110 25.19 -16.96 23.99
N CYS A 111 25.16 -17.81 22.97
CA CYS A 111 24.05 -18.69 22.65
C CYS A 111 24.37 -20.11 23.14
N GLY A 112 23.46 -20.78 23.84
CA GLY A 112 23.80 -22.05 24.48
C GLY A 112 22.62 -22.93 24.81
N GLU A 113 22.93 -24.21 25.02
CA GLU A 113 21.94 -25.31 25.09
C GLU A 113 21.27 -25.56 23.74
N LYS A 114 20.02 -26.06 23.74
CA LYS A 114 19.31 -26.46 22.52
C LYS A 114 18.22 -25.46 22.18
N ASN A 115 18.11 -25.09 20.90
CA ASN A 115 16.99 -24.31 20.37
C ASN A 115 16.82 -22.92 21.01
N THR A 116 17.93 -22.22 21.28
CA THR A 116 17.92 -20.86 21.81
C THR A 116 18.43 -19.85 20.79
N ASN A 117 17.95 -18.62 20.88
CA ASN A 117 18.25 -17.60 19.88
C ASN A 117 18.61 -16.25 20.50
N ILE A 118 19.64 -15.61 19.94
CA ILE A 118 19.92 -14.18 20.14
C ILE A 118 19.54 -13.45 18.86
N LEU A 119 18.57 -12.53 18.96
CA LEU A 119 18.07 -11.73 17.84
C LEU A 119 18.28 -10.25 18.15
N ILE A 120 19.01 -9.53 17.28
CA ILE A 120 19.26 -8.09 17.40
C ILE A 120 18.69 -7.38 16.17
N GLY A 121 17.68 -6.52 16.36
CA GLY A 121 17.06 -5.72 15.29
C GLY A 121 18.00 -4.67 14.68
N ALA A 122 17.55 -4.01 13.61
CA ALA A 122 18.35 -3.02 12.89
C ALA A 122 18.55 -1.72 13.65
N ASP A 123 19.50 -0.92 13.17
CA ASP A 123 19.72 0.46 13.62
C ASP A 123 20.04 0.57 15.12
N CYS A 124 20.61 -0.50 15.69
CA CYS A 124 20.97 -0.52 17.10
C CYS A 124 22.36 0.08 17.31
N LEU A 125 22.56 0.70 18.48
CA LEU A 125 23.85 1.18 18.92
C LEU A 125 24.25 0.43 20.19
N PHE A 126 25.38 -0.28 20.13
CA PHE A 126 25.97 -0.97 21.26
C PHE A 126 27.20 -0.21 21.73
N ALA A 127 27.18 0.20 23.00
CA ALA A 127 28.33 0.78 23.67
C ALA A 127 29.36 -0.32 24.02
N ASN A 128 30.08 -0.15 25.14
CA ASN A 128 31.13 -1.06 25.56
C ASN A 128 30.65 -2.08 26.60
N ASN A 129 31.31 -3.24 26.62
CA ASN A 129 31.10 -4.33 27.58
C ASN A 129 29.65 -4.84 27.65
N ILE A 130 29.07 -5.16 26.50
CA ILE A 130 27.69 -5.68 26.42
C ILE A 130 27.69 -7.21 26.42
N ARG A 131 26.74 -7.82 27.14
CA ARG A 131 26.55 -9.28 27.16
C ARG A 131 25.10 -9.68 26.93
N LEU A 132 24.83 -10.48 25.91
CA LEU A 132 23.54 -11.14 25.69
C LEU A 132 23.72 -12.64 25.89
N ILE A 133 22.98 -13.25 26.81
CA ILE A 133 23.22 -14.62 27.27
C ILE A 133 21.89 -15.38 27.31
N THR A 134 21.82 -16.53 26.64
CA THR A 134 20.61 -17.37 26.55
C THR A 134 20.55 -18.50 27.57
N THR A 135 21.66 -18.79 28.26
CA THR A 135 21.80 -19.91 29.20
C THR A 135 22.49 -19.47 30.49
N ASP A 136 22.17 -20.14 31.60
CA ASP A 136 22.89 -20.00 32.87
C ASP A 136 24.12 -20.91 32.97
N ASN A 137 24.40 -21.72 31.93
CA ASN A 137 25.43 -22.76 31.84
C ASN A 137 25.29 -23.93 32.82
N HIS A 138 24.66 -23.73 33.97
CA HIS A 138 24.50 -24.75 35.00
C HIS A 138 23.02 -24.97 35.33
N SER A 139 22.68 -26.21 35.65
CA SER A 139 21.31 -26.57 36.02
C SER A 139 21.01 -26.19 37.47
N ILE A 140 19.88 -25.53 37.68
CA ILE A 140 19.27 -25.29 38.99
C ILE A 140 18.08 -26.23 39.10
N TYR A 141 18.00 -26.98 40.20
CA TYR A 141 16.94 -27.96 40.44
C TYR A 141 16.03 -27.52 41.57
N ASP A 142 14.74 -27.72 41.40
CA ASP A 142 13.79 -27.66 42.50
C ASP A 142 14.01 -28.86 43.42
N ILE A 143 14.24 -28.62 44.72
CA ILE A 143 14.61 -29.68 45.67
C ILE A 143 13.48 -30.69 45.87
N SER A 144 12.22 -30.26 45.73
CA SER A 144 11.06 -31.13 45.99
C SER A 144 10.76 -32.08 44.82
N THR A 145 10.96 -31.61 43.59
CA THR A 145 10.62 -32.34 42.36
C THR A 145 11.86 -32.90 41.65
N LEU A 146 13.06 -32.46 42.04
CA LEU A 146 14.33 -32.72 41.36
C LEU A 146 14.34 -32.32 39.88
N LYS A 147 13.40 -31.47 39.46
CA LYS A 147 13.31 -30.98 38.08
C LYS A 147 14.13 -29.71 37.91
N ARG A 148 14.79 -29.58 36.75
CA ARG A 148 15.50 -28.36 36.37
C ARG A 148 14.51 -27.21 36.16
N VAL A 149 14.76 -26.07 36.81
CA VAL A 149 13.87 -24.89 36.78
C VAL A 149 14.38 -23.73 35.92
N ASN A 150 15.66 -23.71 35.55
CA ASN A 150 16.27 -22.63 34.78
C ASN A 150 16.54 -23.05 33.32
N GLN A 151 15.47 -23.33 32.59
CA GLN A 151 15.60 -23.64 31.16
C GLN A 151 16.13 -22.42 30.42
N ALA A 152 17.08 -22.66 29.50
CA ALA A 152 17.56 -21.61 28.61
C ALA A 152 16.44 -21.05 27.75
N GLY A 153 16.66 -19.85 27.24
CA GLY A 153 15.67 -19.17 26.42
C GLY A 153 16.21 -17.96 25.70
N ASP A 154 15.42 -17.49 24.75
CA ASP A 154 15.85 -16.48 23.78
C ASP A 154 16.19 -15.13 24.45
N VAL A 155 17.06 -14.38 23.78
CA VAL A 155 17.28 -12.95 24.03
C VAL A 155 16.95 -12.17 22.76
N LYS A 156 15.99 -11.24 22.84
CA LYS A 156 15.48 -10.50 21.67
C LYS A 156 15.56 -8.99 21.89
N LEU A 157 16.39 -8.30 21.12
CA LEU A 157 16.43 -6.85 21.06
C LEU A 157 15.74 -6.39 19.78
N GLY A 158 14.71 -5.55 19.91
CA GLY A 158 13.99 -4.91 18.81
C GLY A 158 14.86 -3.93 18.01
N ASN A 159 14.21 -3.15 17.14
CA ASN A 159 14.87 -2.19 16.26
C ASN A 159 15.19 -0.88 16.98
N HIS A 160 16.22 -0.19 16.51
CA HIS A 160 16.61 1.12 16.97
C HIS A 160 16.77 1.14 18.50
N ILE A 161 17.56 0.20 19.03
CA ILE A 161 17.88 0.14 20.45
C ILE A 161 19.27 0.71 20.70
N TRP A 162 19.38 1.59 21.70
CA TRP A 162 20.68 1.97 22.24
C TRP A 162 20.96 1.20 23.53
N VAL A 163 21.94 0.32 23.48
CA VAL A 163 22.45 -0.42 24.63
C VAL A 163 23.66 0.31 25.20
N CYS A 164 23.49 0.98 26.34
CA CYS A 164 24.57 1.71 27.00
C CYS A 164 25.58 0.75 27.67
N GLU A 165 26.71 1.31 28.12
CA GLU A 165 27.84 0.54 28.65
C GLU A 165 27.47 -0.38 29.82
N ASP A 166 28.12 -1.55 29.88
CA ASP A 166 27.98 -2.56 30.93
C ASP A 166 26.57 -3.19 31.07
N VAL A 167 25.75 -3.17 30.02
CA VAL A 167 24.44 -3.83 30.03
C VAL A 167 24.58 -5.34 29.83
N THR A 168 23.83 -6.09 30.64
CA THR A 168 23.67 -7.54 30.48
C THR A 168 22.19 -7.89 30.28
N CYS A 169 21.88 -8.67 29.25
CA CYS A 169 20.56 -9.26 29.03
C CYS A 169 20.66 -10.77 29.25
N LEU A 170 19.86 -11.29 30.19
CA LEU A 170 19.83 -12.70 30.55
C LEU A 170 18.80 -13.47 29.72
N ASN A 171 18.78 -14.79 29.90
CA ASN A 171 17.88 -15.68 29.20
C ASN A 171 16.41 -15.28 29.37
N ASN A 172 15.56 -15.65 28.41
CA ASN A 172 14.12 -15.34 28.41
C ASN A 172 13.82 -13.84 28.58
N SER A 173 14.61 -12.99 27.93
CA SER A 173 14.43 -11.53 27.98
C SER A 173 14.25 -10.91 26.61
N SER A 174 13.56 -9.77 26.58
CA SER A 174 13.44 -9.00 25.34
C SER A 174 13.30 -7.51 25.61
N VAL A 175 13.61 -6.70 24.60
CA VAL A 175 13.43 -5.24 24.62
C VAL A 175 12.72 -4.80 23.35
N ALA A 176 11.65 -4.04 23.49
CA ALA A 176 10.86 -3.50 22.38
C ALA A 176 11.60 -2.42 21.59
N ASP A 177 11.06 -2.08 20.41
CA ASP A 177 11.63 -1.11 19.49
C ASP A 177 11.82 0.29 20.11
N ASN A 178 12.79 1.03 19.58
CA ASN A 178 13.08 2.42 19.94
C ASN A 178 13.31 2.62 21.45
N CYS A 179 14.16 1.79 22.04
CA CYS A 179 14.43 1.84 23.48
C CYS A 179 15.89 2.14 23.79
N VAL A 180 16.13 2.78 24.94
CA VAL A 180 17.47 2.95 25.50
C VAL A 180 17.58 2.08 26.75
N ILE A 181 18.60 1.23 26.81
CA ILE A 181 18.94 0.46 28.02
C ILE A 181 20.10 1.18 28.70
N ALA A 182 19.81 1.82 29.83
CA ALA A 182 20.77 2.65 30.56
C ALA A 182 21.97 1.82 31.06
N THR A 183 23.09 2.50 31.29
CA THR A 183 24.34 1.86 31.72
C THR A 183 24.17 0.94 32.93
N LYS A 184 24.93 -0.15 32.98
CA LYS A 184 24.95 -1.14 34.06
C LYS A 184 23.60 -1.80 34.37
N SER A 185 22.65 -1.75 33.44
CA SER A 185 21.33 -2.35 33.66
C SER A 185 21.34 -3.86 33.40
N LEU A 186 20.50 -4.57 34.15
CA LEU A 186 20.31 -6.02 34.02
C LEU A 186 18.91 -6.32 33.51
N VAL A 187 18.79 -6.76 32.26
CA VAL A 187 17.51 -7.14 31.66
C VAL A 187 17.23 -8.61 31.98
N THR A 188 16.19 -8.84 32.77
CA THR A 188 15.80 -10.16 33.32
C THR A 188 14.44 -10.65 32.83
N LYS A 189 13.75 -9.86 32.01
CA LYS A 189 12.38 -10.13 31.54
C LYS A 189 12.08 -9.41 30.25
N HIS A 190 10.90 -9.67 29.68
CA HIS A 190 10.37 -8.92 28.54
C HIS A 190 10.03 -7.47 28.92
N LEU A 191 10.68 -6.52 28.25
CA LEU A 191 10.44 -5.08 28.31
C LEU A 191 9.66 -4.70 27.04
N THR A 192 8.33 -4.71 27.14
CA THR A 192 7.42 -4.73 25.98
C THR A 192 7.05 -3.37 25.42
N ASP A 193 7.29 -2.29 26.17
CA ASP A 193 6.86 -0.95 25.74
C ASP A 193 7.95 -0.29 24.91
N GLU A 194 7.57 0.14 23.70
CA GLU A 194 8.42 0.89 22.77
C GLU A 194 8.64 2.33 23.23
N ASN A 195 9.63 3.01 22.65
CA ASN A 195 9.88 4.44 22.86
C ASN A 195 10.18 4.76 24.33
N CYS A 196 10.96 3.90 25.00
CA CYS A 196 11.20 3.96 26.44
C CYS A 196 12.69 3.94 26.80
N VAL A 197 13.03 4.57 27.93
CA VAL A 197 14.30 4.32 28.62
C VAL A 197 14.06 3.30 29.71
N TYR A 198 14.84 2.23 29.73
CA TYR A 198 14.88 1.25 30.79
C TYR A 198 16.20 1.32 31.53
N GLY A 199 16.18 1.16 32.85
CA GLY A 199 17.42 1.03 33.60
C GLY A 199 17.27 0.44 34.99
N GLY A 200 18.40 0.10 35.59
CA GLY A 200 18.50 -0.50 36.91
C GLY A 200 18.71 -2.02 36.89
N ILE A 201 18.75 -2.61 38.09
CA ILE A 201 18.97 -4.03 38.33
C ILE A 201 17.86 -4.52 39.29
N PRO A 202 16.81 -5.21 38.80
CA PRO A 202 16.50 -5.47 37.40
C PRO A 202 16.05 -4.19 36.66
N ALA A 203 16.22 -4.18 35.34
CA ALA A 203 15.84 -3.07 34.49
C ALA A 203 14.32 -2.80 34.58
N LYS A 204 13.97 -1.54 34.84
CA LYS A 204 12.59 -1.04 34.88
C LYS A 204 12.45 0.16 33.98
N LYS A 205 11.23 0.44 33.53
CA LYS A 205 10.95 1.63 32.73
C LYS A 205 11.21 2.88 33.58
N ILE A 206 12.09 3.75 33.10
CA ILE A 206 12.44 5.03 33.73
C ILE A 206 11.70 6.17 33.03
N LYS A 207 11.58 6.10 31.70
CA LYS A 207 10.96 7.15 30.88
C LYS A 207 10.23 6.55 29.69
N SER A 208 9.15 7.19 29.27
CA SER A 208 8.37 6.85 28.07
C SER A 208 8.38 8.01 27.09
N ASN A 209 7.89 7.77 25.88
CA ASN A 209 7.76 8.77 24.81
C ASN A 209 9.10 9.46 24.50
N ILE A 210 10.14 8.64 24.33
CA ILE A 210 11.47 9.10 23.91
C ILE A 210 11.78 8.65 22.48
N ASN A 211 12.78 9.30 21.92
CA ASN A 211 13.55 8.81 20.79
C ASN A 211 15.03 9.10 21.08
N TRP A 212 15.95 8.41 20.43
CA TRP A 212 17.39 8.66 20.57
C TRP A 212 18.05 8.83 19.20
N ASP A 213 19.23 9.46 19.19
CA ASP A 213 20.01 9.67 17.98
C ASP A 213 21.50 9.52 18.31
N THR A 214 22.30 9.17 17.32
CA THR A 214 23.77 9.10 17.43
C THR A 214 24.42 10.48 17.47
N GLN A 215 23.71 11.53 17.01
CA GLN A 215 24.20 12.90 17.01
C GLN A 215 23.56 13.77 18.10
N ILE A 216 24.38 14.57 18.77
CA ILE A 216 23.93 15.60 19.72
C ILE A 216 23.40 16.79 18.90
N LYS A 217 22.10 17.09 19.00
CA LYS A 217 21.42 18.11 18.19
C LYS A 217 21.33 19.50 18.85
N ASP A 218 21.86 19.65 20.07
CA ASP A 218 21.81 20.91 20.82
C ASP A 218 23.13 21.70 20.72
N LYS A 219 22.98 22.97 20.32
CA LYS A 219 23.96 24.07 20.26
C LYS A 219 25.24 23.84 21.07
N PHE A 220 26.34 23.47 20.41
CA PHE A 220 27.67 24.07 20.52
C PHE A 220 28.52 23.53 19.35
N MET A 221 29.35 24.40 18.77
CA MET A 221 30.24 24.22 17.60
C MET A 221 29.64 24.66 16.25
N GLY A 222 30.05 25.87 15.85
CA GLY A 222 29.84 26.40 14.51
C GLY A 222 30.57 25.56 13.46
N GLY A 223 29.82 25.21 12.41
CA GLY A 223 30.28 24.42 11.28
C GLY A 223 29.04 23.94 10.56
N GLY A 224 28.66 24.63 9.48
CA GLY A 224 27.40 24.40 8.79
C GLY A 224 27.32 23.01 8.17
N HIS A 225 26.71 22.06 8.86
CA HIS A 225 26.21 20.82 8.31
C HIS A 225 24.77 20.57 8.78
N LYS A 226 23.88 20.38 7.81
CA LYS A 226 22.46 20.04 8.03
C LYS A 226 22.39 18.68 8.75
N PRO A 227 21.42 18.49 9.66
CA PRO A 227 21.30 17.25 10.41
C PRO A 227 20.98 16.08 9.45
N PRO A 228 21.56 14.88 9.62
CA PRO A 228 20.89 13.67 9.21
C PRO A 228 19.75 13.46 10.22
N ASN A 229 18.55 13.90 9.87
CA ASN A 229 17.40 13.14 10.31
C ASN A 229 17.51 11.83 9.53
N THR A 230 17.69 10.68 10.19
CA THR A 230 17.32 9.33 9.71
C THR A 230 17.30 8.37 10.89
N ILE A 231 16.13 7.87 11.27
CA ILE A 231 16.04 6.53 11.88
C ILE A 231 16.10 5.57 10.69
N MET A 232 17.20 4.85 10.53
CA MET A 232 17.36 3.86 9.46
C MET A 232 16.70 2.55 9.88
N LYS A 233 15.37 2.48 9.88
CA LYS A 233 14.67 1.18 9.94
C LYS A 233 14.92 0.42 8.65
N ASN A 234 16.03 -0.32 8.56
CA ASN A 234 16.17 -1.47 7.68
C ASN A 234 17.12 -2.47 8.29
N ALA A 235 16.51 -3.51 8.83
CA ALA A 235 16.70 -4.94 8.69
C ALA A 235 16.09 -5.59 9.91
N THR A 236 15.21 -6.51 9.66
CA THR A 236 14.82 -7.48 10.67
C THR A 236 14.95 -8.83 10.01
N PHE A 237 15.39 -9.78 10.80
CA PHE A 237 15.27 -11.20 10.55
C PHE A 237 13.98 -11.49 9.82
N VAL A 238 14.08 -12.34 8.78
CA VAL A 238 12.93 -12.89 8.07
C VAL A 238 11.99 -13.47 9.12
N ASP A 239 11.01 -12.66 9.47
CA ASP A 239 10.02 -12.94 10.48
C ASP A 239 9.19 -14.07 9.91
N SER A 240 8.89 -15.10 10.69
CA SER A 240 7.92 -16.14 10.29
C SER A 240 6.54 -15.55 9.92
N ASN A 241 6.31 -14.26 10.23
CA ASN A 241 5.16 -13.47 9.76
C ASN A 241 5.25 -13.00 8.29
N ILE A 242 6.45 -12.83 7.69
CA ILE A 242 6.59 -12.37 6.30
C ILE A 242 5.91 -13.34 5.35
N ALA A 243 6.19 -14.64 5.49
CA ALA A 243 5.59 -15.68 4.66
C ALA A 243 4.05 -15.75 4.84
N ASN A 244 3.54 -15.37 6.00
CA ASN A 244 2.11 -15.41 6.32
C ASN A 244 1.31 -14.20 5.83
N ASN A 245 1.96 -13.07 5.52
CA ASN A 245 1.27 -11.90 5.00
C ASN A 245 0.78 -12.16 3.57
N ARG A 246 -0.54 -12.09 3.38
CA ARG A 246 -1.17 -12.35 2.08
C ARG A 246 -1.29 -11.06 1.29
N VAL A 247 -0.76 -11.06 0.07
CA VAL A 247 -0.81 -9.92 -0.85
C VAL A 247 -1.90 -10.13 -1.90
N GLY A 248 -2.89 -9.25 -1.93
CA GLY A 248 -3.85 -9.16 -3.01
C GLY A 248 -3.30 -8.33 -4.16
N ILE A 249 -3.36 -8.88 -5.37
CA ILE A 249 -2.87 -8.25 -6.59
C ILE A 249 -4.06 -8.02 -7.52
N ILE A 250 -4.22 -6.80 -8.03
CA ILE A 250 -5.26 -6.47 -9.02
C ILE A 250 -4.59 -6.09 -10.34
N ILE A 251 -4.93 -6.83 -11.41
CA ILE A 251 -4.43 -6.61 -12.76
C ILE A 251 -5.61 -6.35 -13.70
N PRO A 252 -5.92 -5.09 -14.04
CA PRO A 252 -6.91 -4.77 -15.06
C PRO A 252 -6.36 -5.12 -16.45
N ILE A 253 -7.17 -5.80 -17.26
CA ILE A 253 -6.79 -6.31 -18.58
C ILE A 253 -7.78 -5.76 -19.61
N TYR A 254 -7.27 -5.10 -20.65
CA TYR A 254 -8.05 -4.74 -21.83
C TYR A 254 -7.15 -4.70 -23.06
N ASN A 255 -7.32 -5.67 -23.96
CA ASN A 255 -6.56 -5.78 -25.21
C ASN A 255 -5.02 -5.73 -25.03
N ALA A 256 -4.49 -6.58 -24.16
CA ALA A 256 -3.10 -6.66 -23.76
C ALA A 256 -2.38 -7.94 -24.23
N GLU A 257 -2.88 -8.64 -25.26
CA GLU A 257 -2.40 -9.98 -25.66
C GLU A 257 -0.88 -10.06 -25.88
N LYS A 258 -0.26 -8.95 -26.32
CA LYS A 258 1.18 -8.86 -26.64
C LYS A 258 2.09 -8.81 -25.42
N TYR A 259 1.55 -8.45 -24.26
CA TYR A 259 2.33 -8.14 -23.05
C TYR A 259 1.88 -8.94 -21.83
N LEU A 260 0.64 -9.43 -21.85
CA LEU A 260 0.00 -10.05 -20.70
C LEU A 260 0.76 -11.27 -20.18
N GLU A 261 1.27 -12.16 -21.05
CA GLU A 261 2.06 -13.32 -20.60
C GLU A 261 3.26 -12.89 -19.75
N LYS A 262 4.04 -11.92 -20.25
CA LYS A 262 5.21 -11.41 -19.53
C LYS A 262 4.84 -10.73 -18.21
N CYS A 263 3.72 -10.01 -18.18
CA CYS A 263 3.17 -9.42 -16.97
C CYS A 263 2.87 -10.53 -15.94
N LEU A 264 2.11 -11.55 -16.34
CA LEU A 264 1.69 -12.66 -15.48
C LEU A 264 2.88 -13.51 -15.03
N ASP A 265 3.83 -13.82 -15.91
CA ASP A 265 5.09 -14.49 -15.58
C ASP A 265 5.85 -13.75 -14.46
N SER A 266 5.90 -12.42 -14.52
CA SER A 266 6.57 -11.63 -13.48
C SER A 266 5.87 -11.68 -12.13
N VAL A 267 4.57 -12.00 -12.11
CA VAL A 267 3.74 -12.09 -10.91
C VAL A 267 3.78 -13.49 -10.30
N VAL A 268 3.55 -14.54 -11.10
CA VAL A 268 3.48 -15.92 -10.60
C VAL A 268 4.82 -16.41 -10.06
N ASN A 269 5.93 -15.88 -10.59
CA ASN A 269 7.30 -16.23 -10.20
C ASN A 269 7.86 -15.38 -9.03
N GLN A 270 7.08 -14.47 -8.42
CA GLN A 270 7.54 -13.68 -7.28
C GLN A 270 8.06 -14.57 -6.14
N THR A 271 9.14 -14.15 -5.47
CA THR A 271 9.72 -14.91 -4.34
C THR A 271 8.85 -14.90 -3.08
N HIS A 272 7.92 -13.94 -2.97
CA HIS A 272 6.85 -13.97 -1.97
C HIS A 272 5.65 -14.72 -2.55
N THR A 273 5.33 -15.88 -2.01
CA THR A 273 4.42 -16.84 -2.65
C THR A 273 2.97 -16.79 -2.16
N ASN A 274 2.71 -16.17 -0.99
CA ASN A 274 1.39 -16.06 -0.39
C ASN A 274 0.58 -14.92 -1.03
N LEU A 275 0.01 -15.21 -2.19
CA LEU A 275 -0.62 -14.26 -3.09
C LEU A 275 -2.09 -14.61 -3.36
N GLU A 276 -2.90 -13.60 -3.65
CA GLU A 276 -4.20 -13.74 -4.29
C GLU A 276 -4.24 -12.81 -5.49
N ILE A 277 -4.25 -13.40 -6.69
CA ILE A 277 -4.08 -12.69 -7.94
C ILE A 277 -5.44 -12.56 -8.60
N LEU A 278 -5.88 -11.32 -8.79
CA LEU A 278 -7.15 -11.00 -9.41
C LEU A 278 -6.93 -10.39 -10.79
N LEU A 279 -7.23 -11.19 -11.82
CA LEU A 279 -7.22 -10.75 -13.20
C LEU A 279 -8.61 -10.22 -13.55
N ILE A 280 -8.70 -9.01 -14.08
CA ILE A 280 -9.99 -8.39 -14.39
C ILE A 280 -10.01 -8.04 -15.87
N ASP A 281 -10.58 -8.93 -16.66
CA ASP A 281 -10.80 -8.72 -18.09
C ASP A 281 -11.99 -7.78 -18.31
N ASP A 282 -11.68 -6.56 -18.73
CA ASP A 282 -12.62 -5.48 -18.98
C ASP A 282 -13.20 -5.54 -20.41
N GLY A 283 -13.61 -6.75 -20.81
CA GLY A 283 -14.23 -7.02 -22.10
C GLY A 283 -13.25 -6.95 -23.27
N SER A 284 -12.08 -7.58 -23.15
CA SER A 284 -11.11 -7.66 -24.25
C SER A 284 -11.72 -8.35 -25.48
N THR A 285 -11.29 -7.88 -26.65
CA THR A 285 -11.70 -8.41 -27.97
C THR A 285 -10.57 -9.15 -28.70
N ASP A 286 -9.39 -9.21 -28.09
CA ASP A 286 -8.21 -9.94 -28.57
C ASP A 286 -7.98 -11.22 -27.75
N ASN A 287 -6.80 -11.84 -27.86
CA ASN A 287 -6.51 -13.09 -27.13
C ASN A 287 -6.22 -12.92 -25.63
N SER A 288 -6.33 -11.70 -25.06
CA SER A 288 -6.04 -11.46 -23.63
C SER A 288 -6.89 -12.31 -22.70
N CYS A 289 -8.18 -12.47 -23.03
CA CYS A 289 -9.10 -13.28 -22.23
C CYS A 289 -8.66 -14.76 -22.21
N GLN A 290 -8.17 -15.27 -23.34
CA GLN A 290 -7.70 -16.65 -23.45
C GLN A 290 -6.43 -16.88 -22.62
N ILE A 291 -5.45 -15.99 -22.75
CA ILE A 291 -4.22 -16.03 -21.94
C ILE A 291 -4.55 -16.00 -20.44
N ALA A 292 -5.45 -15.11 -20.02
CA ALA A 292 -5.84 -15.00 -18.61
C ALA A 292 -6.50 -16.29 -18.06
N LYS A 293 -7.31 -16.98 -18.88
CA LYS A 293 -7.90 -18.27 -18.49
C LYS A 293 -6.85 -19.37 -18.36
N GLU A 294 -5.89 -19.43 -19.27
CA GLU A 294 -4.81 -20.43 -19.23
C GLU A 294 -3.98 -20.31 -17.95
N TYR A 295 -3.63 -19.09 -17.55
CA TYR A 295 -2.98 -18.85 -16.26
C TYR A 295 -3.89 -19.22 -15.08
N ALA A 296 -5.15 -18.81 -15.11
CA ALA A 296 -6.11 -19.14 -14.05
C ALA A 296 -6.32 -20.65 -13.88
N ALA A 297 -6.27 -21.42 -14.98
CA ALA A 297 -6.43 -22.88 -14.95
C ALA A 297 -5.19 -23.61 -14.39
N ASN A 298 -4.02 -22.97 -14.42
CA ASN A 298 -2.75 -23.57 -14.01
C ASN A 298 -2.21 -23.07 -12.66
N ASP A 299 -2.78 -22.00 -12.09
CA ASP A 299 -2.38 -21.44 -10.79
C ASP A 299 -3.60 -21.15 -9.91
N GLU A 300 -3.75 -21.90 -8.80
CA GLU A 300 -4.88 -21.77 -7.88
C GLU A 300 -4.96 -20.43 -7.14
N ARG A 301 -3.87 -19.65 -7.14
CA ARG A 301 -3.83 -18.29 -6.56
C ARG A 301 -4.57 -17.29 -7.45
N ILE A 302 -4.87 -17.66 -8.70
CA ILE A 302 -5.48 -16.78 -9.69
C ILE A 302 -7.00 -16.92 -9.70
N THR A 303 -7.68 -15.78 -9.69
CA THR A 303 -9.11 -15.65 -9.95
C THR A 303 -9.30 -14.67 -11.10
N LEU A 304 -10.07 -15.07 -12.11
CA LEU A 304 -10.38 -14.25 -13.28
C LEU A 304 -11.80 -13.71 -13.18
N ILE A 305 -11.96 -12.40 -13.29
CA ILE A 305 -13.24 -11.71 -13.39
C ILE A 305 -13.41 -11.22 -14.84
N LEU A 306 -14.49 -11.64 -15.49
CA LEU A 306 -14.91 -11.15 -16.80
C LEU A 306 -16.04 -10.13 -16.61
N LYS A 307 -15.94 -8.97 -17.24
CA LYS A 307 -17.00 -7.95 -17.24
C LYS A 307 -17.11 -7.26 -18.60
N ASP A 308 -18.23 -6.57 -18.84
CA ASP A 308 -18.36 -5.68 -20.00
C ASP A 308 -17.42 -4.48 -19.84
N ASN A 309 -16.86 -3.96 -20.94
CA ASN A 309 -15.92 -2.83 -20.89
C ASN A 309 -16.53 -1.60 -20.19
N ALA A 310 -15.87 -1.13 -19.13
CA ALA A 310 -16.20 0.13 -18.48
C ALA A 310 -14.97 0.97 -18.09
N GLY A 311 -13.76 0.57 -18.49
CA GLY A 311 -12.50 1.26 -18.24
C GLY A 311 -11.76 0.76 -17.00
N GLN A 312 -10.47 1.12 -16.93
CA GLN A 312 -9.54 0.64 -15.90
C GLN A 312 -9.98 0.99 -14.47
N SER A 313 -10.55 2.18 -14.24
CA SER A 313 -11.10 2.57 -12.93
C SER A 313 -12.13 1.56 -12.41
N SER A 314 -13.06 1.14 -13.29
CA SER A 314 -14.12 0.19 -12.96
C SER A 314 -13.54 -1.19 -12.65
N ALA A 315 -12.55 -1.63 -13.44
CA ALA A 315 -11.84 -2.87 -13.16
C ALA A 315 -11.13 -2.82 -11.79
N ARG A 316 -10.35 -1.78 -11.49
CA ARG A 316 -9.68 -1.64 -10.18
C ARG A 316 -10.67 -1.58 -9.01
N ASN A 317 -11.78 -0.86 -9.17
CA ASN A 317 -12.83 -0.78 -8.15
C ASN A 317 -13.46 -2.13 -7.84
N ILE A 318 -13.80 -2.92 -8.88
CA ILE A 318 -14.32 -4.29 -8.72
C ILE A 318 -13.33 -5.15 -7.95
N GLY A 319 -12.02 -5.01 -8.20
CA GLY A 319 -11.02 -5.75 -7.45
C GLY A 319 -10.95 -5.35 -5.96
N ILE A 320 -11.05 -4.05 -5.66
CA ILE A 320 -11.13 -3.57 -4.27
C ILE A 320 -12.40 -4.13 -3.59
N ASP A 321 -13.55 -4.09 -4.27
CA ASP A 321 -14.83 -4.61 -3.74
C ASP A 321 -14.81 -6.12 -3.52
N TYR A 322 -14.14 -6.84 -4.42
CA TYR A 322 -13.90 -8.27 -4.27
C TYR A 322 -13.17 -8.54 -2.94
N PHE A 323 -12.01 -7.91 -2.69
CA PHE A 323 -11.29 -8.12 -1.44
C PHE A 323 -12.01 -7.55 -0.20
N ASN A 324 -12.89 -6.54 -0.35
CA ASN A 324 -13.73 -6.04 0.74
C ASN A 324 -14.85 -7.00 1.15
N GLN A 325 -15.10 -8.07 0.38
CA GLN A 325 -16.19 -9.02 0.61
C GLN A 325 -17.58 -8.42 0.42
N GLU A 326 -17.71 -7.49 -0.54
CA GLU A 326 -18.98 -6.80 -0.81
C GLU A 326 -19.90 -7.58 -1.77
N TYR A 327 -19.41 -8.69 -2.34
CA TYR A 327 -20.16 -9.48 -3.32
C TYR A 327 -20.74 -10.78 -2.75
N GLN A 328 -21.96 -11.09 -3.17
CA GLN A 328 -22.59 -12.40 -2.99
C GLN A 328 -22.46 -13.20 -4.29
N PHE A 329 -21.81 -14.36 -4.20
CA PHE A 329 -21.60 -15.24 -5.35
C PHE A 329 -22.69 -16.29 -5.46
N ILE A 330 -23.07 -16.56 -6.70
CA ILE A 330 -24.01 -17.60 -7.08
C ILE A 330 -23.22 -18.65 -7.86
N PRO A 331 -22.95 -19.84 -7.28
CA PRO A 331 -22.29 -20.91 -8.01
C PRO A 331 -23.14 -21.33 -9.22
N THR A 332 -22.47 -21.71 -10.29
CA THR A 332 -23.14 -22.31 -11.45
C THR A 332 -22.61 -23.72 -11.65
N ASN A 333 -23.43 -24.62 -12.21
CA ASN A 333 -23.01 -25.98 -12.55
C ASN A 333 -22.16 -26.03 -13.84
N LYS A 334 -21.58 -24.89 -14.26
CA LYS A 334 -20.82 -24.78 -15.50
C LYS A 334 -19.33 -24.68 -15.19
N GLU A 335 -18.54 -25.41 -15.96
CA GLU A 335 -17.09 -25.29 -16.00
C GLU A 335 -16.65 -24.80 -17.38
N ILE A 336 -15.63 -23.96 -17.41
CA ILE A 336 -15.00 -23.43 -18.63
C ILE A 336 -13.51 -23.68 -18.49
N GLU A 337 -12.93 -24.49 -19.37
CA GLU A 337 -11.47 -24.72 -19.39
C GLU A 337 -10.89 -25.11 -18.00
N LYS A 338 -11.58 -26.04 -17.31
CA LYS A 338 -11.27 -26.52 -15.95
C LYS A 338 -11.50 -25.49 -14.82
N LEU A 339 -12.10 -24.35 -15.12
CA LEU A 339 -12.47 -23.32 -14.16
C LEU A 339 -13.95 -23.39 -13.80
N HIS A 340 -14.27 -23.31 -12.52
CA HIS A 340 -15.64 -23.17 -12.04
C HIS A 340 -16.16 -21.77 -12.30
N LEU A 341 -17.38 -21.67 -12.85
CA LEU A 341 -18.05 -20.41 -13.13
C LEU A 341 -18.95 -19.99 -11.96
N PHE A 342 -18.75 -18.76 -11.48
CA PHE A 342 -19.63 -18.08 -10.54
C PHE A 342 -20.21 -16.80 -11.17
N LYS A 343 -21.43 -16.45 -10.76
CA LYS A 343 -22.05 -15.15 -11.04
C LYS A 343 -22.08 -14.29 -9.78
N ILE A 344 -22.17 -12.97 -9.94
CA ILE A 344 -22.35 -12.05 -8.82
C ILE A 344 -23.81 -11.57 -8.81
N LYS A 345 -24.50 -11.69 -7.67
CA LYS A 345 -25.96 -11.48 -7.54
C LYS A 345 -26.50 -10.14 -8.08
N ASN A 346 -25.69 -9.07 -8.01
CA ASN A 346 -26.09 -7.70 -8.36
C ASN A 346 -25.25 -7.09 -9.51
N LEU A 347 -24.42 -7.89 -10.19
CA LEU A 347 -23.65 -7.44 -11.35
C LEU A 347 -24.00 -8.32 -12.55
N ASN A 348 -24.92 -7.80 -13.38
CA ASN A 348 -25.29 -8.45 -14.63
C ASN A 348 -24.06 -8.53 -15.54
N ASN A 349 -23.91 -9.63 -16.26
CA ASN A 349 -22.79 -9.93 -17.18
C ASN A 349 -21.40 -10.09 -16.54
N THR A 350 -21.23 -9.89 -15.23
CA THR A 350 -19.98 -10.21 -14.56
C THR A 350 -19.89 -11.69 -14.20
N LYS A 351 -18.79 -12.33 -14.60
CA LYS A 351 -18.52 -13.75 -14.36
C LYS A 351 -17.19 -13.90 -13.64
N ILE A 352 -17.10 -14.86 -12.75
CA ILE A 352 -15.85 -15.22 -12.07
C ILE A 352 -15.49 -16.65 -12.46
N LEU A 353 -14.23 -16.84 -12.83
CA LEU A 353 -13.63 -18.10 -13.20
C LEU A 353 -12.45 -18.39 -12.26
N THR A 354 -12.44 -19.55 -11.63
CA THR A 354 -11.37 -19.99 -10.73
C THR A 354 -11.36 -21.51 -10.63
N THR A 355 -10.22 -22.10 -10.28
CA THR A 355 -10.11 -23.54 -9.95
C THR A 355 -10.75 -23.89 -8.60
N LYS A 356 -11.10 -22.89 -7.78
CA LYS A 356 -11.73 -23.09 -6.46
C LYS A 356 -13.21 -23.51 -6.60
N LYS A 357 -13.57 -24.70 -6.09
CA LYS A 357 -14.95 -25.24 -6.10
C LYS A 357 -15.96 -24.41 -5.33
N LEU A 358 -15.52 -23.75 -4.27
CA LEU A 358 -16.31 -22.82 -3.47
C LEU A 358 -15.54 -21.50 -3.36
N LEU A 359 -16.21 -20.41 -3.72
CA LEU A 359 -15.59 -19.09 -3.71
C LEU A 359 -15.66 -18.48 -2.31
N ALA A 360 -14.63 -18.75 -1.50
CA ALA A 360 -14.35 -18.01 -0.28
C ALA A 360 -13.38 -16.88 -0.60
N ILE A 361 -13.80 -15.62 -0.40
CA ILE A 361 -12.90 -14.49 -0.64
C ILE A 361 -11.81 -14.50 0.42
N PRO A 362 -10.54 -14.61 0.01
CA PRO A 362 -9.41 -14.63 0.92
C PRO A 362 -9.26 -13.28 1.63
N LYS A 363 -8.88 -13.31 2.91
CA LYS A 363 -8.44 -12.11 3.61
C LYS A 363 -7.02 -11.78 3.17
N ILE A 364 -6.78 -10.52 2.81
CA ILE A 364 -5.47 -10.01 2.42
C ILE A 364 -5.00 -8.97 3.43
N ASP A 365 -3.69 -8.91 3.65
CA ASP A 365 -3.06 -7.90 4.52
C ASP A 365 -2.70 -6.65 3.71
N TYR A 366 -2.27 -6.85 2.47
CA TYR A 366 -1.77 -5.81 1.59
C TYR A 366 -2.42 -5.90 0.21
N LEU A 367 -2.57 -4.75 -0.46
CA LEU A 367 -3.08 -4.64 -1.82
C LEU A 367 -2.06 -3.91 -2.72
N ILE A 368 -1.88 -4.39 -3.94
CA ILE A 368 -1.03 -3.77 -4.95
C ILE A 368 -1.67 -3.88 -6.35
N PHE A 369 -1.42 -2.89 -7.20
CA PHE A 369 -1.89 -2.87 -8.59
C PHE A 369 -0.72 -3.07 -9.56
N LEU A 370 -0.97 -3.77 -10.66
CA LEU A 370 -0.04 -3.91 -11.79
C LEU A 370 -0.82 -3.70 -13.09
N ASP A 371 -0.32 -2.85 -13.97
CA ASP A 371 -0.92 -2.71 -15.30
C ASP A 371 -0.50 -3.90 -16.19
N SER A 372 -1.42 -4.38 -17.03
CA SER A 372 -1.26 -5.62 -17.82
C SER A 372 -0.16 -5.57 -18.89
N ASP A 373 0.39 -4.37 -19.15
CA ASP A 373 1.50 -4.14 -20.07
C ASP A 373 2.83 -3.86 -19.36
N ASP A 374 2.92 -4.05 -18.04
CA ASP A 374 4.13 -3.86 -17.26
C ASP A 374 4.54 -5.13 -16.51
N SER A 375 5.72 -5.11 -15.86
CA SER A 375 6.20 -6.24 -15.07
C SER A 375 6.94 -5.80 -13.81
N TRP A 376 7.04 -6.71 -12.86
CA TRP A 376 7.84 -6.50 -11.65
C TRP A 376 9.22 -7.16 -11.72
N ASP A 377 10.11 -6.68 -10.87
CA ASP A 377 11.32 -7.41 -10.51
C ASP A 377 11.01 -8.60 -9.58
N LEU A 378 11.86 -9.64 -9.59
CA LEU A 378 11.57 -10.94 -8.97
C LEU A 378 11.29 -10.87 -7.46
N ASP A 379 11.94 -9.93 -6.76
CA ASP A 379 11.81 -9.70 -5.32
C ASP A 379 10.89 -8.52 -4.96
N CYS A 380 10.14 -7.97 -5.92
CA CYS A 380 9.29 -6.79 -5.71
C CYS A 380 8.36 -6.94 -4.50
N LEU A 381 7.57 -8.02 -4.46
CA LEU A 381 6.60 -8.25 -3.40
C LEU A 381 7.29 -8.54 -2.07
N LYS A 382 8.36 -9.33 -2.07
CA LYS A 382 9.15 -9.63 -0.87
C LYS A 382 9.70 -8.36 -0.23
N LYS A 383 10.24 -7.43 -1.03
CA LYS A 383 10.76 -6.13 -0.57
C LYS A 383 9.63 -5.24 -0.04
N CYS A 384 8.49 -5.20 -0.72
CA CYS A 384 7.33 -4.43 -0.26
C CYS A 384 6.77 -4.97 1.07
N VAL A 385 6.60 -6.29 1.19
CA VAL A 385 6.14 -6.92 2.45
C VAL A 385 7.16 -6.69 3.56
N THR A 386 8.45 -6.79 3.26
CA THR A 386 9.52 -6.49 4.24
C THR A 386 9.43 -5.06 4.74
N ALA A 387 9.19 -4.09 3.84
CA ALA A 387 8.98 -2.69 4.20
C ALA A 387 7.69 -2.46 5.01
N MET A 388 6.65 -3.26 4.78
CA MET A 388 5.37 -3.19 5.51
C MET A 388 5.39 -3.78 6.92
N ASN A 389 6.33 -4.68 7.26
CA ASN A 389 6.34 -5.38 8.56
C ASN A 389 6.44 -4.46 9.78
N ASN A 390 6.91 -3.22 9.57
CA ASN A 390 6.78 -2.19 10.57
C ASN A 390 5.29 -1.78 10.65
N LYS A 391 4.57 -2.25 11.68
CA LYS A 391 3.09 -2.12 11.85
C LYS A 391 2.52 -0.69 11.69
N ASN A 392 3.37 0.33 11.68
CA ASN A 392 2.99 1.73 11.50
C ASN A 392 3.02 2.23 10.05
N ILE A 393 3.37 1.42 9.05
CA ILE A 393 3.36 1.83 7.63
C ILE A 393 1.99 1.56 7.00
N ASP A 394 1.44 2.58 6.34
CA ASP A 394 0.15 2.48 5.64
C ASP A 394 0.35 2.28 4.12
N ILE A 395 1.45 2.81 3.57
CA ILE A 395 1.80 2.75 2.15
C ILE A 395 3.30 2.51 1.99
N VAL A 396 3.70 1.58 1.13
CA VAL A 396 5.05 1.49 0.58
C VAL A 396 5.03 2.10 -0.82
N TRP A 397 5.94 3.02 -1.10
CA TRP A 397 6.00 3.78 -2.34
C TRP A 397 7.37 3.61 -3.01
N PHE A 398 7.38 3.05 -4.22
CA PHE A 398 8.58 2.77 -5.02
C PHE A 398 8.54 3.44 -6.40
N HIS A 399 7.75 4.51 -6.57
CA HIS A 399 7.68 5.23 -7.85
C HIS A 399 8.94 6.09 -8.09
N LEU A 400 9.98 5.47 -8.65
CA LEU A 400 11.32 6.04 -8.75
C LEU A 400 11.36 7.46 -9.35
N SER A 401 10.60 7.75 -10.41
CA SER A 401 10.66 9.08 -11.04
C SER A 401 10.16 10.21 -10.13
N PHE A 402 9.23 9.94 -9.21
CA PHE A 402 8.83 10.91 -8.18
C PHE A 402 9.87 10.97 -7.06
N ILE A 403 10.36 9.81 -6.62
CA ILE A 403 11.37 9.70 -5.57
C ILE A 403 12.63 10.49 -5.93
N TYR A 404 13.08 10.42 -7.18
CA TYR A 404 14.21 11.21 -7.67
C TYR A 404 13.89 12.71 -7.76
N LYS A 405 12.70 13.10 -8.25
CA LYS A 405 12.29 14.52 -8.33
C LYS A 405 12.20 15.18 -6.95
N LEU A 406 11.81 14.42 -5.93
CA LEU A 406 11.75 14.88 -4.54
C LEU A 406 13.10 14.76 -3.80
N ASN A 407 14.14 14.29 -4.48
CA ASN A 407 15.52 14.18 -3.98
C ASN A 407 15.67 13.27 -2.74
N TYR A 408 14.85 12.23 -2.62
CA TYR A 408 15.03 11.22 -1.59
C TYR A 408 16.24 10.32 -1.90
N LYS A 409 17.22 10.32 -1.00
CA LYS A 409 18.52 9.66 -1.24
C LYS A 409 18.56 8.20 -0.81
N SER A 410 17.75 7.81 0.16
CA SER A 410 17.70 6.47 0.74
C SER A 410 16.25 6.03 1.01
N HIS A 411 16.11 4.77 1.43
CA HIS A 411 14.92 4.30 2.13
C HIS A 411 14.56 5.24 3.28
N TRP A 412 13.28 5.54 3.42
CA TRP A 412 12.85 6.62 4.31
C TRP A 412 11.37 6.48 4.71
N VAL A 413 10.96 6.98 5.88
CA VAL A 413 9.55 7.06 6.27
C VAL A 413 9.13 8.53 6.33
N ILE A 414 8.15 8.92 5.51
CA ILE A 414 7.56 10.28 5.53
C ILE A 414 6.12 10.28 6.03
N THR A 415 5.69 11.43 6.52
CA THR A 415 4.28 11.78 6.73
C THR A 415 3.71 12.52 5.51
N PRO A 416 2.38 12.64 5.36
CA PRO A 416 1.78 13.41 4.27
C PRO A 416 2.18 14.90 4.27
N LYS A 417 2.36 15.50 5.45
CA LYS A 417 2.83 16.90 5.57
C LYS A 417 4.24 17.07 5.02
N GLN A 418 5.14 16.14 5.35
CA GLN A 418 6.50 16.13 4.80
C GLN A 418 6.49 15.98 3.29
N LEU A 419 5.69 15.05 2.75
CA LEU A 419 5.53 14.89 1.30
C LEU A 419 5.13 16.21 0.62
N LEU A 420 4.09 16.88 1.12
CA LEU A 420 3.62 18.14 0.54
C LEU A 420 4.65 19.26 0.66
N GLN A 421 5.37 19.33 1.79
CA GLN A 421 6.45 20.30 1.97
C GLN A 421 7.59 20.06 0.98
N ASP A 422 7.96 18.80 0.76
CA ASP A 422 8.99 18.42 -0.21
C ASP A 422 8.53 18.71 -1.65
N MET A 423 7.25 18.50 -1.96
CA MET A 423 6.66 18.90 -3.24
C MET A 423 6.75 20.42 -3.45
N ILE A 424 6.42 21.23 -2.44
CA ILE A 424 6.56 22.70 -2.51
C ILE A 424 8.02 23.09 -2.74
N ASN A 425 8.94 22.51 -1.98
CA ASN A 425 10.37 22.84 -2.04
C ASN A 425 10.97 22.50 -3.42
N ASN A 426 10.47 21.44 -4.06
CA ASN A 426 10.91 21.00 -5.39
C ASN A 426 10.00 21.47 -6.53
N GLN A 427 9.05 22.38 -6.26
CA GLN A 427 8.13 22.95 -7.26
C GLN A 427 7.32 21.89 -8.04
N ILE A 428 6.87 20.86 -7.34
CA ILE A 428 6.01 19.80 -7.90
C ILE A 428 4.57 20.09 -7.50
N ASP A 429 3.68 20.21 -8.49
CA ASP A 429 2.26 20.55 -8.33
C ASP A 429 1.30 19.43 -8.77
N TYR A 430 1.83 18.25 -9.13
CA TYR A 430 1.07 17.06 -9.50
C TYR A 430 1.53 15.83 -8.73
N PHE A 431 0.60 14.91 -8.49
CA PHE A 431 0.86 13.64 -7.83
C PHE A 431 -0.13 12.59 -8.35
N PHE A 432 0.34 11.36 -8.52
CA PHE A 432 -0.47 10.21 -8.91
C PHE A 432 0.11 8.93 -8.32
N PHE A 433 -0.74 7.94 -8.07
CA PHE A 433 -0.33 6.66 -7.50
C PHE A 433 -1.33 5.56 -7.83
N VAL A 434 -0.84 4.48 -8.45
CA VAL A 434 -1.55 3.19 -8.62
C VAL A 434 -0.57 2.03 -8.58
N TRP A 435 0.31 1.95 -9.58
CA TRP A 435 1.23 0.81 -9.77
C TRP A 435 2.56 0.96 -9.03
N GLY A 436 2.85 2.16 -8.53
CA GLY A 436 4.12 2.52 -7.88
C GLY A 436 4.20 2.19 -6.39
N GLY A 437 3.40 1.28 -5.85
CA GLY A 437 3.43 0.97 -4.42
C GLY A 437 2.45 -0.09 -3.93
N MET A 438 2.62 -0.46 -2.66
CA MET A 438 1.77 -1.40 -1.93
C MET A 438 1.00 -0.65 -0.82
N ILE A 439 -0.24 -1.04 -0.58
CA ILE A 439 -1.15 -0.39 0.37
C ILE A 439 -1.53 -1.38 1.47
N ARG A 440 -1.55 -0.96 2.74
CA ARG A 440 -2.14 -1.78 3.80
C ARG A 440 -3.65 -1.87 3.65
N PHE A 441 -4.19 -3.07 3.50
CA PHE A 441 -5.56 -3.25 3.03
C PHE A 441 -6.60 -2.79 4.06
N ASP A 442 -6.39 -3.06 5.35
CA ASP A 442 -7.28 -2.56 6.41
C ASP A 442 -7.33 -1.02 6.47
N PHE A 443 -6.24 -0.35 6.10
CA PHE A 443 -6.23 1.10 5.97
C PHE A 443 -7.10 1.56 4.79
N LEU A 444 -6.92 0.96 3.60
CA LEU A 444 -7.74 1.27 2.44
C LEU A 444 -9.24 1.01 2.69
N LYS A 445 -9.55 -0.12 3.33
CA LYS A 445 -10.90 -0.52 3.72
C LYS A 445 -11.53 0.50 4.67
N LYS A 446 -10.76 1.02 5.63
CA LYS A 446 -11.24 2.03 6.60
C LYS A 446 -11.61 3.35 5.91
N ILE A 447 -10.81 3.80 4.94
CA ILE A 447 -11.05 5.08 4.25
C ILE A 447 -12.08 4.97 3.12
N LYS A 448 -12.42 3.75 2.67
CA LYS A 448 -13.42 3.47 1.62
C LYS A 448 -13.15 4.23 0.31
N LEU A 449 -11.87 4.38 -0.03
CA LEU A 449 -11.45 5.11 -1.22
C LEU A 449 -11.63 4.26 -2.48
N LYS A 450 -12.11 4.89 -3.56
CA LYS A 450 -12.35 4.30 -4.88
C LYS A 450 -11.78 5.18 -5.98
N PHE A 451 -11.53 4.58 -7.14
CA PHE A 451 -11.19 5.31 -8.36
C PHE A 451 -12.43 6.02 -8.91
N LEU A 452 -12.23 7.22 -9.45
CA LEU A 452 -13.27 7.89 -10.22
C LEU A 452 -13.46 7.14 -11.54
N GLU A 453 -14.66 6.62 -11.76
CA GLU A 453 -15.01 5.93 -13.00
C GLU A 453 -15.33 6.92 -14.11
N GLY A 454 -15.13 6.50 -15.36
CA GLY A 454 -15.48 7.30 -16.52
C GLY A 454 -14.63 8.56 -16.74
N VAL A 455 -13.49 8.71 -16.07
CA VAL A 455 -12.50 9.79 -16.32
C VAL A 455 -11.14 9.22 -16.69
N MET A 456 -10.31 9.98 -17.42
CA MET A 456 -8.88 9.69 -17.57
C MET A 456 -8.08 10.24 -16.40
N HIS A 457 -6.92 9.63 -16.10
CA HIS A 457 -6.00 10.11 -15.05
C HIS A 457 -6.60 9.99 -13.64
N GLU A 458 -7.47 9.00 -13.44
CA GLU A 458 -8.10 8.62 -12.19
C GLU A 458 -7.10 8.36 -11.05
N ASP A 459 -5.87 7.98 -11.41
CA ASP A 459 -4.72 7.73 -10.54
C ASP A 459 -4.25 8.98 -9.78
N HIS A 460 -4.54 10.18 -10.30
CA HIS A 460 -4.33 11.43 -9.58
C HIS A 460 -5.28 11.56 -8.38
N PHE A 461 -6.59 11.41 -8.60
CA PHE A 461 -7.57 11.52 -7.51
C PHE A 461 -7.33 10.47 -6.45
N PHE A 462 -7.20 9.21 -6.87
CA PHE A 462 -6.98 8.09 -5.95
C PHE A 462 -5.67 8.28 -5.19
N GLY A 463 -4.56 8.56 -5.88
CA GLY A 463 -3.25 8.71 -5.26
C GLY A 463 -3.18 9.85 -4.25
N ILE A 464 -3.70 11.03 -4.60
CA ILE A 464 -3.72 12.20 -3.72
C ILE A 464 -4.56 11.91 -2.47
N CYS A 465 -5.79 11.41 -2.63
CA CYS A 465 -6.68 11.15 -1.49
C CYS A 465 -6.15 10.02 -0.60
N LEU A 466 -5.48 9.01 -1.17
CA LEU A 466 -4.85 7.92 -0.43
C LEU A 466 -3.69 8.44 0.43
N PHE A 467 -2.78 9.19 -0.16
CA PHE A 467 -1.57 9.67 0.53
C PHE A 467 -1.90 10.73 1.58
N LEU A 468 -2.88 11.60 1.35
CA LEU A 468 -3.32 12.58 2.35
C LEU A 468 -3.96 11.93 3.60
N GLN A 469 -4.39 10.67 3.53
CA GLN A 469 -4.98 9.94 4.66
C GLN A 469 -4.01 8.98 5.36
N ALA A 470 -2.84 8.74 4.77
CA ALA A 470 -1.85 7.86 5.35
C ALA A 470 -1.23 8.48 6.61
N ARG A 471 -0.85 7.66 7.57
CA ARG A 471 -0.06 8.09 8.74
C ARG A 471 1.42 8.12 8.41
N ASN A 472 1.92 7.02 7.85
CA ASN A 472 3.30 6.88 7.43
C ASN A 472 3.39 6.21 6.06
N ILE A 473 4.26 6.78 5.23
CA ILE A 473 4.57 6.31 3.88
C ILE A 473 6.04 5.90 3.89
N TYR A 474 6.31 4.65 3.54
CA TYR A 474 7.66 4.14 3.40
C TYR A 474 8.15 4.29 1.96
N ILE A 475 9.26 4.98 1.76
CA ILE A 475 9.93 5.16 0.47
C ILE A 475 10.87 3.99 0.24
N LEU A 476 10.59 3.21 -0.80
CA LEU A 476 11.37 2.07 -1.25
C LEU A 476 12.09 2.45 -2.54
N LYS A 477 13.40 2.74 -2.44
CA LYS A 477 14.20 3.29 -3.56
C LYS A 477 14.84 2.18 -4.40
N ASP A 478 14.06 1.15 -4.68
CA ASP A 478 14.47 0.05 -5.54
C ASP A 478 13.75 0.14 -6.88
N ASN A 479 14.42 -0.26 -7.96
CA ASN A 479 13.81 -0.33 -9.28
C ASN A 479 12.97 -1.61 -9.41
N LEU A 480 11.77 -1.58 -8.86
CA LEU A 480 10.91 -2.76 -8.77
C LEU A 480 9.87 -2.88 -9.90
N TYR A 481 9.68 -1.82 -10.67
CA TYR A 481 8.64 -1.71 -11.69
C TYR A 481 9.26 -1.44 -13.06
N LYS A 482 9.02 -2.34 -14.02
CA LYS A 482 9.61 -2.31 -15.36
C LYS A 482 8.51 -1.96 -16.36
N TYR A 483 8.57 -0.73 -16.88
CA TYR A 483 7.64 -0.26 -17.89
C TYR A 483 7.93 -0.87 -19.26
N PHE A 484 6.93 -1.44 -19.94
CA PHE A 484 7.06 -1.73 -21.38
C PHE A 484 6.45 -0.62 -22.21
N THR A 485 7.30 0.13 -22.90
CA THR A 485 6.81 1.13 -23.86
C THR A 485 6.34 0.43 -25.13
N SER A 486 5.03 0.25 -25.29
CA SER A 486 4.45 -0.12 -26.58
C SER A 486 4.29 1.11 -27.48
N ILE A 487 4.45 0.90 -28.80
CA ILE A 487 4.19 1.93 -29.81
C ILE A 487 2.69 2.30 -29.87
N ASN A 488 1.82 1.45 -29.31
CA ASN A 488 0.35 1.51 -29.34
C ASN A 488 -0.29 1.90 -27.99
N SER A 489 0.47 2.51 -27.07
CA SER A 489 -0.04 2.93 -25.75
C SER A 489 -1.40 3.61 -25.87
N VAL A 490 -2.31 3.27 -24.95
CA VAL A 490 -3.68 3.80 -24.88
C VAL A 490 -3.69 5.32 -25.02
N THR A 491 -2.68 6.03 -24.50
CA THR A 491 -2.56 7.49 -24.56
C THR A 491 -2.28 8.09 -25.95
N ARG A 492 -1.88 7.30 -26.96
CA ARG A 492 -1.43 7.80 -28.28
C ARG A 492 -2.53 7.89 -29.36
N GLY A 493 -3.68 7.25 -29.15
CA GLY A 493 -4.81 7.32 -30.09
C GLY A 493 -5.47 8.71 -30.10
N LYS A 494 -5.76 9.27 -31.28
CA LYS A 494 -6.37 10.62 -31.41
C LYS A 494 -7.86 10.66 -31.06
N ASN A 495 -8.58 9.55 -31.26
CA ASN A 495 -10.04 9.47 -31.12
C ASN A 495 -10.46 8.59 -29.93
N LEU A 496 -11.61 8.90 -29.35
CA LEU A 496 -12.24 8.11 -28.29
C LEU A 496 -12.89 6.85 -28.86
N SER A 497 -12.76 5.74 -28.13
CA SER A 497 -13.53 4.53 -28.40
C SER A 497 -14.98 4.70 -27.93
N LEU A 498 -15.89 3.90 -28.50
CA LEU A 498 -17.28 3.87 -28.05
C LEU A 498 -17.40 3.42 -26.59
N GLY A 499 -16.57 2.48 -26.14
CA GLY A 499 -16.50 2.04 -24.75
C GLY A 499 -16.16 3.18 -23.80
N THR A 500 -15.15 3.99 -24.11
CA THR A 500 -14.79 5.16 -23.28
C THR A 500 -15.92 6.19 -23.18
N LEU A 501 -16.65 6.44 -24.28
CA LEU A 501 -17.84 7.31 -24.24
C LEU A 501 -18.94 6.74 -23.35
N GLN A 502 -19.16 5.43 -23.41
CA GLN A 502 -20.14 4.75 -22.56
C GLN A 502 -19.75 4.82 -21.07
N SER A 503 -18.46 4.64 -20.75
CA SER A 503 -17.95 4.82 -19.39
C SER A 503 -18.21 6.22 -18.85
N PHE A 504 -17.94 7.27 -19.64
CA PHE A 504 -18.21 8.64 -19.23
C PHE A 504 -19.72 8.88 -19.07
N TYR A 505 -20.55 8.33 -19.96
CA TYR A 505 -22.01 8.40 -19.82
C TYR A 505 -22.50 7.78 -18.52
N ASN A 506 -21.96 6.62 -18.14
CA ASN A 506 -22.31 5.95 -16.89
C ASN A 506 -21.83 6.74 -15.65
N TYR A 507 -20.73 7.48 -15.77
CA TYR A 507 -20.27 8.41 -14.74
C TYR A 507 -21.16 9.66 -14.62
N ALA A 508 -21.78 10.11 -15.71
CA ALA A 508 -22.47 11.39 -15.76
C ALA A 508 -23.65 11.46 -14.77
N ASN A 509 -23.50 12.30 -13.75
CA ASN A 509 -24.42 12.35 -12.63
C ASN A 509 -25.13 13.69 -12.50
N ASP A 510 -24.62 14.76 -13.11
CA ASP A 510 -25.28 16.07 -13.14
C ASP A 510 -25.35 16.69 -14.54
N ALA A 511 -26.00 17.86 -14.64
CA ALA A 511 -26.22 18.55 -15.90
C ALA A 511 -24.92 18.93 -16.63
N ILE A 512 -23.83 19.16 -15.92
CA ILE A 512 -22.52 19.50 -16.51
C ILE A 512 -21.92 18.27 -17.15
N ASP A 513 -21.99 17.13 -16.46
CA ASP A 513 -21.49 15.89 -17.00
C ASP A 513 -22.22 15.53 -18.31
N TYR A 514 -23.54 15.74 -18.40
CA TYR A 514 -24.26 15.50 -19.66
C TYR A 514 -23.87 16.48 -20.78
N VAL A 515 -23.57 17.74 -20.47
CA VAL A 515 -23.03 18.70 -21.45
C VAL A 515 -21.66 18.24 -21.95
N PHE A 516 -20.79 17.81 -21.03
CA PHE A 516 -19.50 17.22 -21.38
C PHE A 516 -19.66 15.97 -22.23
N PHE A 517 -20.60 15.09 -21.90
CA PHE A 517 -20.90 13.90 -22.69
C PHE A 517 -21.32 14.27 -24.12
N ASP A 518 -22.20 15.26 -24.30
CA ASP A 518 -22.61 15.72 -25.62
C ASP A 518 -21.43 16.29 -26.43
N ILE A 519 -20.53 17.04 -25.79
CA ILE A 519 -19.30 17.55 -26.41
C ILE A 519 -18.42 16.37 -26.84
N LEU A 520 -18.21 15.38 -25.97
CA LEU A 520 -17.38 14.22 -26.26
C LEU A 520 -17.98 13.34 -27.35
N LYS A 521 -19.31 13.16 -27.34
CA LYS A 521 -20.05 12.40 -28.36
C LYS A 521 -19.92 13.04 -29.74
N LYS A 522 -20.01 14.38 -29.82
CA LYS A 522 -19.87 15.14 -31.07
C LYS A 522 -18.44 15.18 -31.58
N THR A 523 -17.49 15.46 -30.70
CA THR A 523 -16.08 15.69 -31.09
C THR A 523 -15.28 14.40 -31.21
N ARG A 524 -15.61 13.38 -30.42
CA ARG A 524 -14.82 12.16 -30.20
C ARG A 524 -13.33 12.41 -29.92
N SER A 525 -13.00 13.61 -29.44
CA SER A 525 -11.62 14.05 -29.25
C SER A 525 -11.07 13.59 -27.92
N LYS A 526 -9.98 12.83 -27.95
CA LYS A 526 -9.31 12.37 -26.74
C LYS A 526 -8.67 13.52 -25.95
N GLN A 527 -8.20 14.56 -26.64
CA GLN A 527 -7.66 15.75 -25.99
C GLN A 527 -8.74 16.48 -25.18
N ILE A 528 -9.94 16.63 -25.75
CA ILE A 528 -11.07 17.25 -25.04
C ILE A 528 -11.47 16.40 -23.82
N TYR A 529 -11.49 15.08 -23.97
CA TYR A 529 -11.75 14.15 -22.86
C TYR A 529 -10.74 14.26 -21.72
N LYS A 530 -9.45 14.41 -22.05
CA LYS A 530 -8.39 14.62 -21.06
C LYS A 530 -8.60 15.91 -20.27
N GLU A 531 -8.95 17.01 -20.94
CA GLU A 531 -9.21 18.28 -20.25
C GLU A 531 -10.46 18.21 -19.37
N ILE A 532 -11.56 17.63 -19.87
CA ILE A 532 -12.78 17.42 -19.07
C ILE A 532 -12.50 16.55 -17.85
N SER A 533 -11.76 15.45 -18.02
CA SER A 533 -11.37 14.55 -16.93
C SER A 533 -10.54 15.29 -15.87
N ARG A 534 -9.58 16.11 -16.30
CA ARG A 534 -8.77 16.96 -15.42
C ARG A 534 -9.63 17.96 -14.65
N LEU A 535 -10.65 18.56 -15.27
CA LEU A 535 -11.59 19.45 -14.57
C LEU A 535 -12.33 18.71 -13.45
N ILE A 536 -12.90 17.56 -13.78
CA ILE A 536 -13.65 16.71 -12.84
C ILE A 536 -12.76 16.28 -11.68
N ILE A 537 -11.58 15.71 -11.98
CA ILE A 537 -10.62 15.24 -10.97
C ILE A 537 -10.23 16.37 -10.02
N ASN A 538 -9.90 17.55 -10.56
CA ASN A 538 -9.52 18.68 -9.72
C ASN A 538 -10.66 19.18 -8.84
N GLU A 539 -11.92 19.16 -9.33
CA GLU A 539 -13.09 19.46 -8.50
C GLU A 539 -13.20 18.49 -7.32
N HIS A 540 -13.10 17.19 -7.58
CA HIS A 540 -13.18 16.16 -6.53
C HIS A 540 -12.03 16.29 -5.53
N ILE A 541 -10.80 16.50 -5.98
CA ILE A 541 -9.64 16.74 -5.11
C ILE A 541 -9.87 18.01 -4.25
N TYR A 542 -10.39 19.09 -4.84
CA TYR A 542 -10.63 20.33 -4.12
C TYR A 542 -11.63 20.15 -2.97
N TYR A 543 -12.79 19.56 -3.26
CA TYR A 543 -13.78 19.28 -2.22
C TYR A 543 -13.25 18.31 -1.18
N TYR A 544 -12.49 17.30 -1.60
CA TYR A 544 -11.86 16.38 -0.67
C TYR A 544 -10.91 17.10 0.30
N ILE A 545 -10.03 17.97 -0.20
CA ILE A 545 -9.11 18.75 0.65
C ILE A 545 -9.88 19.61 1.67
N LEU A 546 -11.02 20.20 1.28
CA LEU A 546 -11.86 20.96 2.21
C LEU A 546 -12.41 20.13 3.38
N THR A 547 -12.54 18.81 3.21
CA THR A 547 -13.01 17.90 4.28
C THR A 547 -11.92 17.47 5.26
N LEU A 548 -10.64 17.77 4.98
CA LEU A 548 -9.54 17.42 5.87
C LEU A 548 -9.68 18.10 7.24
N LYS A 549 -9.46 17.33 8.31
CA LYS A 549 -9.55 17.83 9.70
C LYS A 549 -8.30 18.57 10.15
N ASP A 550 -7.13 18.21 9.62
CA ASP A 550 -5.85 18.84 9.93
C ASP A 550 -5.68 20.10 9.07
N ASP A 551 -5.74 21.27 9.70
CA ASP A 551 -5.70 22.55 8.99
C ASP A 551 -4.35 22.84 8.34
N GLU A 552 -3.24 22.40 8.94
CA GLU A 552 -1.91 22.55 8.34
C GLU A 552 -1.78 21.68 7.09
N LEU A 553 -2.21 20.42 7.16
CA LEU A 553 -2.23 19.52 6.01
C LEU A 553 -3.11 20.06 4.89
N LYS A 554 -4.28 20.60 5.24
CA LYS A 554 -5.23 21.22 4.31
C LYS A 554 -4.60 22.40 3.57
N GLU A 555 -3.94 23.32 4.28
CA GLU A 555 -3.30 24.48 3.66
C GLU A 555 -2.09 24.09 2.80
N LEU A 556 -1.27 23.13 3.24
CA LEU A 556 -0.18 22.58 2.41
C LEU A 556 -0.74 21.95 1.12
N ALA A 557 -1.80 21.16 1.22
CA ALA A 557 -2.38 20.47 0.07
C ALA A 557 -3.01 21.47 -0.92
N LYS A 558 -3.70 22.50 -0.43
CA LYS A 558 -4.17 23.62 -1.27
C LYS A 558 -3.00 24.32 -1.97
N LYS A 559 -1.89 24.55 -1.27
CA LYS A 559 -0.73 25.24 -1.84
C LYS A 559 -0.07 24.44 -2.96
N VAL A 560 0.04 23.13 -2.80
CA VAL A 560 0.60 22.21 -3.82
C VAL A 560 -0.32 22.10 -5.03
N PHE A 561 -1.57 21.70 -4.83
CA PHE A 561 -2.45 21.30 -5.94
C PHE A 561 -3.28 22.47 -6.51
N PHE A 562 -3.44 23.55 -5.75
CA PHE A 562 -4.32 24.67 -6.07
C PHE A 562 -3.67 26.03 -5.80
N GLY A 563 -2.38 26.21 -6.10
CA GLY A 563 -1.68 27.49 -5.93
C GLY A 563 -2.35 28.69 -6.64
N LYS A 564 -1.81 29.91 -6.45
CA LYS A 564 -2.42 31.19 -6.91
C LYS A 564 -2.99 31.17 -8.34
N HIS A 565 -2.33 30.52 -9.29
CA HIS A 565 -2.80 30.44 -10.68
C HIS A 565 -4.09 29.65 -10.87
N TYR A 566 -4.32 28.61 -10.07
CA TYR A 566 -5.54 27.79 -10.16
C TYR A 566 -6.78 28.60 -9.77
N PHE A 567 -6.71 29.36 -8.67
CA PHE A 567 -7.81 30.21 -8.22
C PHE A 567 -8.15 31.35 -9.19
N GLN A 568 -7.17 31.82 -9.96
CA GLN A 568 -7.36 32.92 -10.93
C GLN A 568 -7.96 32.45 -12.26
N THR A 569 -7.77 31.19 -12.64
CA THR A 569 -8.14 30.67 -13.97
C THR A 569 -9.22 29.61 -13.89
N PHE A 570 -9.06 28.60 -13.04
CA PHE A 570 -9.95 27.47 -12.95
C PHE A 570 -11.24 27.80 -12.22
N LEU A 571 -11.19 28.38 -11.02
CA LEU A 571 -12.40 28.66 -10.23
C LEU A 571 -13.38 29.61 -10.94
N PRO A 572 -12.92 30.68 -11.61
CA PRO A 572 -13.77 31.50 -12.48
C PRO A 572 -14.31 30.73 -13.68
N ALA A 573 -13.48 29.94 -14.40
CA ALA A 573 -13.95 29.15 -15.53
C ALA A 573 -14.91 28.02 -15.13
N PHE A 574 -14.68 27.38 -13.99
CA PHE A 574 -15.49 26.31 -13.42
C PHE A 574 -16.79 26.88 -12.85
N SER A 575 -16.73 28.00 -12.12
CA SER A 575 -17.95 28.72 -11.68
C SER A 575 -18.72 29.29 -12.87
N PHE A 576 -18.05 29.69 -13.95
CA PHE A 576 -18.67 30.08 -15.22
C PHE A 576 -19.31 28.87 -15.91
N ILE A 577 -18.63 27.72 -16.02
CA ILE A 577 -19.21 26.49 -16.57
C ILE A 577 -20.38 26.02 -15.71
N ARG A 578 -20.28 26.06 -14.37
CA ARG A 578 -21.40 25.78 -13.44
C ARG A 578 -22.54 26.77 -13.59
N ARG A 579 -22.24 28.06 -13.70
CA ARG A 579 -23.24 29.08 -14.00
C ARG A 579 -23.87 28.79 -15.34
N CYS A 580 -23.11 28.52 -16.40
CA CYS A 580 -23.56 28.25 -17.76
C CYS A 580 -24.45 26.99 -17.87
N SER A 581 -24.05 25.91 -17.22
CA SER A 581 -24.78 24.62 -17.18
C SER A 581 -26.05 24.66 -16.35
N TYR A 582 -26.13 25.57 -15.37
CA TYR A 582 -27.38 25.93 -14.70
C TYR A 582 -28.01 27.23 -15.24
N SER A 583 -27.44 27.86 -16.29
CA SER A 583 -27.90 29.16 -16.81
C SER A 583 -28.91 29.04 -17.91
N SER A 584 -29.04 27.86 -18.54
CA SER A 584 -30.04 27.69 -19.57
C SER A 584 -31.34 27.24 -18.94
N ALA A 585 -32.38 28.06 -19.08
CA ALA A 585 -33.73 27.72 -18.68
C ALA A 585 -34.18 26.43 -19.37
N LYS A 586 -33.70 26.15 -20.59
CA LYS A 586 -33.93 24.88 -21.28
C LYS A 586 -33.41 23.68 -20.48
N MET A 587 -32.18 23.75 -19.95
CA MET A 587 -31.58 22.65 -19.18
C MET A 587 -32.23 22.51 -17.79
N ARG A 588 -32.68 23.62 -17.19
CA ARG A 588 -33.42 23.58 -15.92
C ARG A 588 -34.82 22.99 -16.10
N ILE A 589 -35.46 23.24 -17.25
CA ILE A 589 -36.76 22.64 -17.61
C ILE A 589 -36.59 21.16 -17.95
N SER A 590 -35.52 20.75 -18.65
CA SER A 590 -35.27 19.33 -18.93
C SER A 590 -34.87 18.52 -17.69
N ASN A 591 -34.25 19.15 -16.69
CA ASN A 591 -33.97 18.53 -15.39
C ASN A 591 -35.13 18.61 -14.40
N HIS A 592 -36.23 19.26 -14.76
CA HIS A 592 -37.44 19.28 -13.94
C HIS A 592 -38.01 17.87 -13.82
N LEU A 593 -38.53 17.53 -12.63
CA LEU A 593 -39.08 16.20 -12.35
C LEU A 593 -40.12 15.77 -13.40
N ALA A 594 -41.02 16.68 -13.79
CA ALA A 594 -42.03 16.42 -14.83
C ALA A 594 -41.40 15.99 -16.16
N TYR A 595 -40.34 16.65 -16.61
CA TYR A 595 -39.67 16.28 -17.86
C TYR A 595 -38.99 14.92 -17.76
N LYS A 596 -38.27 14.66 -16.65
CA LYS A 596 -37.58 13.37 -16.41
C LYS A 596 -38.57 12.20 -16.39
N LEU A 597 -39.70 12.37 -15.70
CA LEU A 597 -40.76 11.36 -15.62
C LEU A 597 -41.40 11.10 -16.99
N GLY A 598 -41.86 12.14 -17.69
CA GLY A 598 -42.52 11.93 -18.97
C GLY A 598 -41.57 11.50 -20.09
N SER A 599 -40.28 11.87 -20.04
CA SER A 599 -39.27 11.33 -20.95
C SER A 599 -39.02 9.83 -20.71
N ALA A 600 -38.98 9.40 -19.45
CA ALA A 600 -38.88 7.99 -19.09
C ALA A 600 -40.12 7.20 -19.55
N MET A 601 -41.32 7.76 -19.39
CA MET A 601 -42.55 7.13 -19.89
C MET A 601 -42.52 6.95 -21.41
N ILE A 602 -42.16 7.99 -22.17
CA ILE A 602 -42.08 7.93 -23.66
C ILE A 602 -41.01 6.94 -24.14
N SER A 603 -39.88 6.86 -23.44
CA SER A 603 -38.78 5.98 -23.84
C SER A 603 -39.12 4.52 -23.56
N ASN A 604 -39.74 4.24 -22.42
CA ASN A 604 -40.09 2.89 -22.00
C ASN A 604 -41.40 2.39 -22.64
N SER A 605 -42.23 3.26 -23.20
CA SER A 605 -43.44 2.85 -23.94
C SER A 605 -43.15 2.25 -25.32
N LYS A 606 -41.89 2.24 -25.76
CA LYS A 606 -41.48 1.76 -27.11
C LYS A 606 -41.26 0.25 -27.19
N SER A 607 -41.27 -0.46 -26.07
CA SER A 607 -41.13 -1.92 -26.03
C SER A 607 -41.98 -2.53 -24.91
N LEU A 608 -42.40 -3.79 -25.10
CA LEU A 608 -43.19 -4.53 -24.11
C LEU A 608 -42.44 -4.70 -22.78
N SER A 609 -41.13 -4.98 -22.85
CA SER A 609 -40.25 -5.07 -21.68
C SER A 609 -40.07 -3.73 -20.97
N GLY A 610 -39.95 -2.63 -21.73
CA GLY A 610 -39.88 -1.28 -21.17
C GLY A 610 -41.17 -0.89 -20.45
N TYR A 611 -42.32 -1.25 -21.01
CA TYR A 611 -43.64 -0.97 -20.40
C TYR A 611 -43.78 -1.65 -19.02
N ILE A 612 -43.31 -2.89 -18.89
CA ILE A 612 -43.31 -3.64 -17.62
C ILE A 612 -42.36 -3.00 -16.58
N GLN A 613 -41.21 -2.49 -17.02
CA GLN A 613 -40.21 -1.86 -16.13
C GLN A 613 -40.55 -0.41 -15.75
N MET A 614 -41.46 0.23 -16.51
CA MET A 614 -41.76 1.66 -16.40
C MET A 614 -42.14 2.11 -14.97
N PRO A 615 -42.97 1.40 -14.19
CA PRO A 615 -43.32 1.83 -12.83
C PRO A 615 -42.11 1.90 -11.89
N PHE A 616 -41.18 0.95 -11.99
CA PHE A 616 -39.97 0.92 -11.17
C PHE A 616 -38.99 2.02 -11.56
N ILE A 617 -38.86 2.30 -12.85
CA ILE A 617 -38.00 3.37 -13.39
C ILE A 617 -38.54 4.73 -12.94
N ILE A 618 -39.86 4.95 -13.04
CA ILE A 618 -40.53 6.17 -12.56
C ILE A 618 -40.29 6.37 -11.06
N LEU A 619 -40.47 5.32 -10.27
CA LEU A 619 -40.26 5.37 -8.82
C LEU A 619 -38.79 5.66 -8.46
N TYR A 620 -37.85 5.05 -9.16
CA TYR A 620 -36.42 5.31 -9.00
C TYR A 620 -36.07 6.77 -9.32
N ILE A 621 -36.56 7.31 -10.46
CA ILE A 621 -36.33 8.70 -10.85
C ILE A 621 -36.89 9.66 -9.80
N TYR A 622 -38.07 9.37 -9.25
CA TYR A 622 -38.67 10.15 -8.18
C TYR A 622 -37.79 10.18 -6.93
N TYR A 623 -37.38 9.01 -6.42
CA TYR A 623 -36.53 8.94 -5.21
C TYR A 623 -35.16 9.58 -5.42
N LYS A 624 -34.54 9.36 -6.58
CA LYS A 624 -33.26 9.99 -6.94
C LYS A 624 -33.40 11.51 -6.95
N HIS A 625 -34.46 12.04 -7.55
CA HIS A 625 -34.72 13.48 -7.58
C HIS A 625 -34.94 14.07 -6.18
N GLN A 626 -35.67 13.38 -5.29
CA GLN A 626 -35.85 13.83 -3.91
C GLN A 626 -34.53 13.89 -3.14
N LYS A 627 -33.63 12.92 -3.36
CA LYS A 627 -32.29 12.92 -2.77
C LYS A 627 -31.44 14.08 -3.31
N GLU A 628 -31.45 14.30 -4.62
CA GLU A 628 -30.78 15.44 -5.29
C GLU A 628 -31.22 16.79 -4.69
N GLN A 629 -32.53 16.97 -4.46
CA GLN A 629 -33.07 18.21 -3.85
C GLN A 629 -32.58 18.40 -2.41
N LYS A 630 -32.59 17.34 -1.58
CA LYS A 630 -32.09 17.41 -0.20
C LYS A 630 -30.60 17.77 -0.15
N GLU A 631 -29.79 17.17 -1.02
CA GLU A 631 -28.35 17.46 -1.12
C GLU A 631 -28.08 18.89 -1.60
N TYR A 632 -28.85 19.38 -2.58
CA TYR A 632 -28.75 20.74 -3.06
C TYR A 632 -29.10 21.76 -1.96
N GLN A 633 -30.17 21.54 -1.20
CA GLN A 633 -30.54 22.39 -0.06
C GLN A 633 -29.45 22.38 1.02
N ALA A 634 -28.87 21.22 1.33
CA ALA A 634 -27.75 21.12 2.28
C ALA A 634 -26.49 21.86 1.80
N LYS A 635 -26.22 21.87 0.48
CA LYS A 635 -25.12 22.64 -0.12
C LYS A 635 -25.35 24.15 -0.04
N ILE A 636 -26.57 24.63 -0.32
CA ILE A 636 -26.92 26.06 -0.20
C ILE A 636 -26.87 26.52 1.27
N ALA A 637 -27.32 25.68 2.21
CA ALA A 637 -27.27 26.00 3.64
C ALA A 637 -25.82 26.21 4.12
N LYS A 638 -24.86 25.46 3.57
CA LYS A 638 -23.42 25.62 3.86
C LYS A 638 -22.77 26.77 3.11
N ASN A 639 -23.25 27.10 1.91
CA ASN A 639 -22.75 28.21 1.11
C ASN A 639 -23.89 28.87 0.31
N PRO A 640 -24.45 30.00 0.81
CA PRO A 640 -25.57 30.69 0.17
C PRO A 640 -25.28 31.16 -1.27
N ALA A 641 -24.02 31.34 -1.65
CA ALA A 641 -23.62 31.73 -3.01
C ALA A 641 -23.85 30.65 -4.07
N LEU A 642 -24.17 29.42 -3.65
CA LEU A 642 -24.53 28.30 -4.54
C LEU A 642 -26.00 28.30 -4.96
N LYS A 643 -26.81 29.23 -4.43
CA LYS A 643 -28.24 29.33 -4.79
C LYS A 643 -28.38 29.74 -6.25
N LEU A 644 -29.08 28.92 -7.02
CA LEU A 644 -29.39 29.20 -8.42
C LEU A 644 -30.28 30.46 -8.55
N PRO A 645 -30.05 31.30 -9.56
CA PRO A 645 -30.88 32.48 -9.80
C PRO A 645 -32.28 32.08 -10.33
N PRO A 646 -33.27 32.99 -10.33
CA PRO A 646 -34.60 32.73 -10.90
C PRO A 646 -34.53 32.23 -12.36
N LEU A 647 -35.49 31.40 -12.79
CA LEU A 647 -35.53 30.84 -14.16
C LEU A 647 -35.62 31.93 -15.23
N GLU A 648 -36.29 33.02 -14.90
CA GLU A 648 -36.55 34.20 -15.73
C GLU A 648 -35.28 35.00 -16.00
N SER A 649 -34.24 34.82 -15.17
CA SER A 649 -32.95 35.49 -15.33
C SER A 649 -32.02 34.78 -16.33
N CYS A 650 -32.43 33.63 -16.86
CA CYS A 650 -31.71 32.86 -17.87
C CYS A 650 -31.87 33.50 -19.26
N ALA A 651 -30.77 33.64 -20.02
CA ALA A 651 -30.77 34.32 -21.32
C ALA A 651 -31.65 33.63 -22.39
N ASP A 652 -31.86 32.32 -22.27
CA ASP A 652 -32.70 31.48 -23.15
C ASP A 652 -34.13 31.27 -22.61
N TYR A 653 -34.55 31.99 -21.57
CA TYR A 653 -35.83 31.76 -20.89
C TYR A 653 -37.03 31.74 -21.85
N GLN A 654 -37.13 32.72 -22.74
CA GLN A 654 -38.24 32.82 -23.69
C GLN A 654 -38.29 31.65 -24.68
N GLU A 655 -37.14 31.18 -25.15
CA GLU A 655 -37.08 30.02 -26.04
C GLU A 655 -37.40 28.71 -25.28
N SER A 656 -36.97 28.64 -24.02
CA SER A 656 -37.15 27.47 -23.16
C SER A 656 -38.61 27.20 -22.79
N LEU A 657 -39.49 28.21 -22.83
CA LEU A 657 -40.92 28.05 -22.56
C LEU A 657 -41.57 27.05 -23.52
N LYS A 658 -41.05 26.91 -24.75
CA LYS A 658 -41.51 25.90 -25.72
C LYS A 658 -41.33 24.47 -25.21
N TYR A 659 -40.41 24.22 -24.28
CA TYR A 659 -40.19 22.89 -23.68
C TYR A 659 -41.25 22.52 -22.64
N LYS A 660 -41.94 23.51 -22.05
CA LYS A 660 -43.12 23.25 -21.21
C LYS A 660 -44.29 22.74 -22.05
N GLU A 661 -44.31 23.05 -23.33
CA GLU A 661 -45.29 22.53 -24.29
C GLU A 661 -44.96 21.14 -24.84
N HIS A 662 -43.75 20.62 -24.57
CA HIS A 662 -43.31 19.32 -25.06
C HIS A 662 -44.11 18.18 -24.42
N LEU A 663 -44.42 17.13 -25.21
CA LEU A 663 -45.19 15.98 -24.74
C LEU A 663 -44.58 15.36 -23.48
N SER A 664 -43.26 15.25 -23.41
CA SER A 664 -42.53 14.74 -22.23
C SER A 664 -42.79 15.56 -20.97
N PHE A 665 -42.92 16.89 -21.08
CA PHE A 665 -43.18 17.74 -19.93
C PHE A 665 -44.64 17.63 -19.49
N LYS A 666 -45.58 17.69 -20.44
CA LYS A 666 -47.03 17.56 -20.19
C LYS A 666 -47.40 16.21 -19.57
N LEU A 667 -46.83 15.12 -20.08
CA LEU A 667 -47.11 13.77 -19.61
C LEU A 667 -46.64 13.56 -18.17
N GLY A 668 -45.43 14.02 -17.83
CA GLY A 668 -44.94 13.92 -16.46
C GLY A 668 -45.60 14.92 -15.50
N LEU A 669 -46.05 16.08 -15.98
CA LEU A 669 -46.91 16.97 -15.19
C LEU A 669 -48.23 16.30 -14.85
N ALA A 670 -48.90 15.71 -15.83
CA ALA A 670 -50.15 14.97 -15.62
C ALA A 670 -49.96 13.84 -14.59
N LEU A 671 -48.82 13.12 -14.63
CA LEU A 671 -48.49 12.12 -13.63
C LEU A 671 -48.33 12.74 -12.22
N ILE A 672 -47.58 13.83 -12.08
CA ILE A 672 -47.37 14.52 -10.79
C ILE A 672 -48.70 15.08 -10.25
N GLU A 673 -49.54 15.64 -11.11
CA GLU A 673 -50.85 16.19 -10.76
C GLU A 673 -51.85 15.09 -10.39
N SER A 674 -51.83 13.96 -11.08
CA SER A 674 -52.64 12.79 -10.71
C SER A 674 -52.32 12.27 -9.30
N GLN A 675 -51.05 12.36 -8.88
CA GLN A 675 -50.63 12.01 -7.53
C GLN A 675 -51.05 13.05 -6.47
N LYS A 676 -51.22 14.33 -6.86
CA LYS A 676 -51.74 15.38 -5.96
C LYS A 676 -53.26 15.37 -5.86
N MET A 677 -53.96 14.92 -6.89
CA MET A 677 -55.42 14.78 -6.91
C MET A 677 -55.90 13.42 -6.38
N GLY A 678 -55.02 12.42 -6.31
CA GLY A 678 -55.32 11.07 -5.79
C GLY A 678 -54.55 10.75 -4.51
N GLY A 679 -55.14 11.10 -3.37
CA GLY A 679 -54.88 10.35 -2.14
C GLY A 679 -55.52 8.97 -2.27
N GLY A 680 -54.70 7.93 -2.44
CA GLY A 680 -55.10 6.53 -2.32
C GLY A 680 -55.73 5.90 -3.57
N ALA A 681 -54.96 5.04 -4.23
CA ALA A 681 -55.39 3.74 -4.74
C ALA A 681 -54.15 2.85 -4.90
#